data_AF-A0A1Z4LM59-F1
#
_entry.id   AF-A0A1Z4LM59-F1
#
_cell.length_a   1.000
_cell.length_b   1.000
_cell.length_c   1.000
_cell.angle_alpha   90.00
_cell.angle_beta   90.00
_cell.angle_gamma   90.00
#
_symmetry.space_group_name_H-M   'P 1'
#
loop_
_entity.id
_entity.type
_entity.pdbx_description
1 polymer ?
#
loop_
_entity_poly.entity_id
_entity_poly.type
_entity_poly.pdbx_seq_one_letter_code
_entity_poly.pdbx_strand_id
1 'polypeptide(L)'
;MINNSGLKFSNLNGDNQSKSDEIKPLPLAELFAGHNHGDEDHHEHEHDFANSNSSSDSNSTSASAAVINAPTAQIDVNYYGFTQEAENAFEYAVTIWEGWIDSDVAIEVDAYWEDLSQYGSGVLAAASPYSFKRNFDGATEDNTYYAISLANHLAGKDLNGDRAEIETWFNSGFSNWYFGTDGNAPNGKYDFTTVVLHEFVHGFGLTDFIDYDSGKGRYGNTIFESLIVNGDNQSLSSFSNNSKELGKQLTSKDLFFNGANAVEANNGEKVKLYAPSKWEYGSSVAHLDEKTYPKGDADALMTPYLKGGEVIHNPGAITLGVLEDLGWDINKVETPITPATPPAETPATPPTETPTTQANTINFELDKITSYAGQDKHENLTISDNTQQIKIQENTWKKLAFDYQVTEKTILEFEFRSDIIGEIQGIGFDTDDKLSNNDKKRVFQLEGTDKLGISDFKNKITGQGWKTYQITVGDYFTGDFNYLTFINDHDKGEKNAVSQYRNLRLYEEGQQLPPIETPATPPAETPATPPAETPTTPPAETPATPPAETPTTQANTINFELDKISSYAGQDKHDNLTISDNTQQIKIQENTWKKLAFDYQVTEKTILEFEFRSDIRGEIQGIGFDTDDKLSNNDKKRVFQLEGTDKLGISDFKNKITGQGWKTYQITVGDYFTGDFNYLTFINDHDKGEKNAVSQYRNLRLYEEGQQLPPAETPATPPAETPTTPPAETPATPPAETPTTQANTINFELDKISSYAGQDKHDNLTISDNTQQIKIQENTWKKLAFDYQVTEKTILEFEFRSDIRGEIQGIGFDTDDKLSNNDKKRVFQLEGTDKLGISDFKNKITGQGWKTYQITVGDYFTGDFNYLTFINDHDNGAKNAASQYRNIKIYEGNKNQYSKTETHESVNSDVVLTVNDSTNNYTLSSYGGTTQDKGISTISDDKTEIEITGNSWNKLDINNYNITNNTVLKFDFQSQTEAEIQGIGFDNDDIISGNDENHLFQVAGTQDWGIELEDDYTLGSGWKTYEIKVGEHISGEFNYLTLANDHDISNSTAQSQFRNISLFEM
;
A
#
# COMPACT_ATOMS: atom_id res chain seq x y z
N MET A 1 -34.20 2.29 -21.98
CA MET A 1 -35.06 2.29 -20.78
C MET A 1 -34.42 1.38 -19.77
N ILE A 2 -34.34 1.89 -18.55
CA ILE A 2 -33.94 1.14 -17.38
C ILE A 2 -35.24 0.74 -16.68
N ASN A 3 -35.39 -0.53 -16.31
CA ASN A 3 -36.66 -1.09 -15.85
C ASN A 3 -36.52 -1.62 -14.43
N ASN A 4 -37.34 -1.11 -13.51
CA ASN A 4 -37.46 -1.66 -12.16
C ASN A 4 -38.32 -2.94 -12.14
N SER A 5 -37.96 -3.83 -11.21
CA SER A 5 -38.66 -5.04 -10.85
C SER A 5 -39.85 -4.81 -9.89
N GLY A 6 -40.83 -4.01 -10.29
CA GLY A 6 -42.06 -3.88 -9.51
C GLY A 6 -42.73 -5.25 -9.25
N LEU A 7 -43.01 -5.57 -7.98
CA LEU A 7 -43.63 -6.82 -7.58
C LEU A 7 -45.13 -6.84 -7.97
N LYS A 8 -45.55 -7.67 -8.92
CA LYS A 8 -47.00 -7.78 -9.21
C LYS A 8 -47.75 -8.40 -8.04
N PHE A 9 -48.77 -7.67 -7.59
CA PHE A 9 -49.72 -8.11 -6.56
C PHE A 9 -50.46 -9.42 -6.87
N SER A 10 -50.37 -9.97 -8.08
CA SER A 10 -51.06 -11.20 -8.47
C SER A 10 -50.66 -12.43 -7.65
N ASN A 11 -49.48 -12.43 -7.01
CA ASN A 11 -49.04 -13.48 -6.08
C ASN A 11 -49.52 -13.30 -4.64
N LEU A 12 -50.17 -12.17 -4.32
CA LEU A 12 -50.78 -11.88 -3.01
C LEU A 12 -52.32 -12.01 -3.03
N ASN A 13 -52.87 -12.65 -4.07
CA ASN A 13 -54.30 -12.89 -4.20
C ASN A 13 -54.84 -13.83 -3.11
N GLY A 14 -55.41 -13.23 -2.06
CA GLY A 14 -56.45 -13.83 -1.21
C GLY A 14 -56.00 -14.16 0.20
N ASP A 15 -56.55 -13.46 1.20
CA ASP A 15 -56.63 -13.81 2.64
C ASP A 15 -55.34 -14.23 3.38
N ASN A 16 -54.17 -14.21 2.72
CA ASN A 16 -52.90 -14.70 3.22
C ASN A 16 -51.90 -13.57 3.57
N GLN A 17 -52.37 -12.35 3.81
CA GLN A 17 -51.54 -11.27 4.41
C GLN A 17 -50.94 -11.65 5.79
N SER A 18 -51.37 -12.78 6.38
CA SER A 18 -51.19 -13.10 7.80
C SER A 18 -50.12 -14.14 8.15
N LYS A 19 -49.25 -14.60 7.23
CA LYS A 19 -48.36 -15.75 7.56
C LYS A 19 -46.88 -15.67 7.20
N SER A 20 -46.41 -14.69 6.42
CA SER A 20 -44.98 -14.57 6.12
C SER A 20 -44.50 -13.14 6.39
N ASP A 21 -43.47 -13.02 7.22
CA ASP A 21 -42.76 -11.76 7.47
C ASP A 21 -41.69 -11.47 6.40
N GLU A 22 -41.56 -12.35 5.40
CA GLU A 22 -40.69 -12.22 4.23
C GLU A 22 -41.46 -12.49 2.92
N ILE A 23 -41.23 -11.68 1.88
CA ILE A 23 -41.82 -11.84 0.53
C ILE A 23 -40.71 -11.74 -0.52
N LYS A 24 -40.82 -12.51 -1.61
CA LYS A 24 -39.86 -12.49 -2.73
C LYS A 24 -40.44 -11.83 -3.98
N PRO A 25 -39.61 -11.14 -4.80
CA PRO A 25 -39.98 -10.64 -6.12
C PRO A 25 -40.42 -11.70 -7.11
N LEU A 26 -40.96 -11.27 -8.25
CA LEU A 26 -41.24 -12.15 -9.38
C LEU A 26 -39.95 -12.56 -10.11
N PRO A 27 -39.92 -13.73 -10.78
CA PRO A 27 -38.80 -14.10 -11.66
C PRO A 27 -38.63 -13.12 -12.83
N LEU A 28 -37.41 -13.02 -13.36
CA LEU A 28 -37.02 -12.13 -14.48
C LEU A 28 -38.05 -12.07 -15.64
N ALA A 29 -38.57 -13.22 -16.08
CA ALA A 29 -39.53 -13.29 -17.17
C ALA A 29 -40.86 -12.56 -16.89
N GLU A 30 -41.25 -12.43 -15.63
CA GLU A 30 -42.46 -11.73 -15.20
C GLU A 30 -42.23 -10.24 -14.90
N LEU A 31 -40.98 -9.84 -14.61
CA LEU A 31 -40.55 -8.43 -14.51
C LEU A 31 -40.85 -7.69 -15.82
N PHE A 32 -40.61 -8.35 -16.95
CA PHE A 32 -40.83 -7.78 -18.28
C PHE A 32 -42.18 -8.14 -18.92
N ALA A 33 -43.00 -8.99 -18.30
CA ALA A 33 -44.25 -9.48 -18.87
C ALA A 33 -45.34 -8.41 -19.07
N GLY A 34 -45.12 -7.17 -18.62
CA GLY A 34 -45.97 -6.01 -18.94
C GLY A 34 -45.82 -5.47 -20.38
N HIS A 35 -44.74 -5.84 -21.08
CA HIS A 35 -44.40 -5.30 -22.41
C HIS A 35 -45.02 -6.07 -23.60
N ASN A 36 -45.82 -7.12 -23.35
CA ASN A 36 -46.37 -7.99 -24.41
C ASN A 36 -47.75 -7.60 -24.96
N HIS A 37 -48.20 -6.37 -24.75
CA HIS A 37 -49.28 -5.80 -25.56
C HIS A 37 -48.68 -4.80 -26.55
N GLY A 38 -48.52 -5.28 -27.78
CA GLY A 38 -47.96 -4.52 -28.89
C GLY A 38 -48.67 -3.19 -29.07
N ASP A 39 -47.92 -2.11 -28.88
CA ASP A 39 -48.19 -0.80 -29.46
C ASP A 39 -46.94 -0.45 -30.29
N GLU A 40 -46.97 -0.84 -31.57
CA GLU A 40 -46.22 -0.15 -32.62
C GLU A 40 -46.79 1.27 -32.72
N ASP A 41 -46.24 2.24 -31.98
CA ASP A 41 -46.39 3.67 -32.27
C ASP A 41 -45.35 4.49 -31.48
N HIS A 42 -44.08 4.36 -31.85
CA HIS A 42 -43.11 5.42 -31.62
C HIS A 42 -43.17 6.37 -32.82
N HIS A 43 -44.04 7.37 -32.74
CA HIS A 43 -43.94 8.53 -33.61
C HIS A 43 -42.69 9.33 -33.20
N GLU A 44 -41.72 9.37 -34.11
CA GLU A 44 -40.66 10.38 -34.13
C GLU A 44 -41.30 11.78 -34.04
N HIS A 45 -41.08 12.47 -32.93
CA HIS A 45 -41.29 13.92 -32.87
C HIS A 45 -39.94 14.61 -33.09
N GLU A 46 -39.52 14.68 -34.35
CA GLU A 46 -38.65 15.77 -34.80
C GLU A 46 -39.44 17.08 -34.68
N HIS A 47 -39.02 17.96 -33.78
CA HIS A 47 -39.36 19.38 -33.87
C HIS A 47 -38.10 20.18 -34.16
N ASP A 48 -37.91 20.36 -35.46
CA ASP A 48 -37.04 21.35 -36.10
C ASP A 48 -37.46 22.77 -35.64
N PHE A 49 -36.55 23.53 -35.03
CA PHE A 49 -36.70 24.98 -34.89
C PHE A 49 -35.41 25.70 -35.26
N ALA A 50 -35.53 26.42 -36.38
CA ALA A 50 -34.52 27.24 -37.01
C ALA A 50 -34.10 28.47 -36.16
N ASN A 51 -32.79 28.60 -36.01
CA ASN A 51 -31.95 29.80 -36.01
C ASN A 51 -32.64 31.18 -35.99
N SER A 52 -32.42 31.93 -34.89
CA SER A 52 -32.29 33.39 -34.93
C SER A 52 -31.17 33.85 -34.00
N ASN A 53 -30.08 34.36 -34.60
CA ASN A 53 -28.94 35.01 -33.96
C ASN A 53 -29.33 36.09 -32.92
N SER A 54 -28.79 35.99 -31.70
CA SER A 54 -28.23 37.15 -30.96
C SER A 54 -27.23 36.70 -29.88
N SER A 55 -25.96 37.03 -30.12
CA SER A 55 -24.84 37.28 -29.20
C SER A 55 -24.67 36.42 -27.93
N SER A 56 -23.62 35.59 -27.99
CA SER A 56 -22.58 35.35 -26.97
C SER A 56 -23.01 35.34 -25.49
N ASP A 57 -23.09 34.13 -24.94
CA ASP A 57 -22.31 33.72 -23.76
C ASP A 57 -22.13 32.19 -23.84
N SER A 58 -20.89 31.76 -24.00
CA SER A 58 -20.50 30.35 -24.04
C SER A 58 -20.32 29.84 -22.62
N ASN A 59 -21.34 29.18 -22.07
CA ASN A 59 -21.16 28.34 -20.88
C ASN A 59 -21.00 26.90 -21.34
N SER A 60 -19.79 26.37 -21.14
CA SER A 60 -19.43 24.96 -21.31
C SER A 60 -20.30 24.11 -20.37
N THR A 61 -20.99 23.09 -20.90
CA THR A 61 -21.69 22.07 -20.12
C THR A 61 -20.67 21.08 -19.57
N SER A 62 -20.36 21.20 -18.28
CA SER A 62 -19.50 20.30 -17.51
C SER A 62 -20.16 18.93 -17.30
N ALA A 63 -19.45 17.85 -17.59
CA ALA A 63 -19.76 16.52 -17.04
C ALA A 63 -19.65 16.56 -15.52
N SER A 64 -20.57 15.91 -14.80
CA SER A 64 -20.47 15.78 -13.34
C SER A 64 -19.36 14.77 -13.02
N ALA A 65 -18.21 15.25 -12.55
CA ALA A 65 -17.16 14.39 -12.02
C ALA A 65 -17.70 13.55 -10.84
N ALA A 66 -17.24 12.30 -10.73
CA ALA A 66 -17.56 11.45 -9.59
C ALA A 66 -16.93 12.02 -8.32
N VAL A 67 -17.70 12.07 -7.23
CA VAL A 67 -17.15 12.30 -5.89
C VAL A 67 -17.02 10.92 -5.27
N ILE A 68 -15.78 10.48 -5.08
CA ILE A 68 -15.46 9.20 -4.44
C ILE A 68 -15.06 9.51 -3.00
N ASN A 69 -15.92 9.17 -2.05
CA ASN A 69 -15.62 9.24 -0.63
C ASN A 69 -14.85 7.97 -0.22
N ALA A 70 -14.15 8.03 0.92
CA ALA A 70 -13.59 6.81 1.53
C ALA A 70 -14.72 5.79 1.79
N PRO A 71 -14.48 4.48 1.54
CA PRO A 71 -15.52 3.47 1.64
C PRO A 71 -15.98 3.29 3.08
N THR A 72 -17.30 3.33 3.27
CA THR A 72 -18.02 3.14 4.54
C THR A 72 -18.96 1.93 4.53
N ALA A 73 -19.04 1.22 3.40
CA ALA A 73 -19.74 -0.06 3.29
C ALA A 73 -18.91 -1.06 2.47
N GLN A 74 -19.23 -2.35 2.61
CA GLN A 74 -18.69 -3.43 1.79
C GLN A 74 -19.79 -3.97 0.87
N ILE A 75 -19.56 -3.96 -0.45
CA ILE A 75 -20.48 -4.55 -1.44
C ILE A 75 -19.77 -5.69 -2.17
N ASP A 76 -20.24 -6.91 -1.95
CA ASP A 76 -19.66 -8.13 -2.52
C ASP A 76 -20.47 -8.61 -3.73
N VAL A 77 -19.89 -8.51 -4.92
CA VAL A 77 -20.55 -8.91 -6.17
C VAL A 77 -20.11 -10.31 -6.63
N ASN A 78 -21.08 -11.12 -7.03
CA ASN A 78 -20.93 -12.39 -7.74
C ASN A 78 -21.31 -12.19 -9.21
N TYR A 79 -20.33 -12.34 -10.13
CA TYR A 79 -20.53 -12.10 -11.56
C TYR A 79 -20.86 -13.37 -12.34
N TYR A 80 -21.90 -13.31 -13.16
CA TYR A 80 -22.34 -14.41 -14.02
C TYR A 80 -22.31 -13.98 -15.49
N GLY A 81 -21.34 -14.49 -16.25
CA GLY A 81 -21.27 -14.34 -17.70
C GLY A 81 -20.72 -13.00 -18.20
N PHE A 82 -20.22 -12.15 -17.31
CA PHE A 82 -19.64 -10.85 -17.65
C PHE A 82 -18.33 -10.98 -18.47
N THR A 83 -18.00 -9.92 -19.20
CA THR A 83 -16.65 -9.70 -19.72
C THR A 83 -15.84 -8.89 -18.71
N GLN A 84 -14.50 -9.00 -18.74
CA GLN A 84 -13.64 -8.26 -17.82
C GLN A 84 -13.87 -6.73 -17.87
N GLU A 85 -14.08 -6.17 -19.07
CA GLU A 85 -14.36 -4.74 -19.23
C GLU A 85 -15.66 -4.32 -18.54
N ALA A 86 -16.70 -5.17 -18.60
CA ALA A 86 -17.98 -4.93 -17.93
C ALA A 86 -17.86 -5.10 -16.41
N GLU A 87 -17.10 -6.10 -15.94
CA GLU A 87 -16.81 -6.25 -14.49
C GLU A 87 -16.08 -5.02 -13.97
N ASN A 88 -15.03 -4.54 -14.65
CA ASN A 88 -14.28 -3.37 -14.20
C ASN A 88 -15.16 -2.11 -14.07
N ALA A 89 -16.04 -1.87 -15.05
CA ALA A 89 -16.98 -0.77 -15.01
C ALA A 89 -18.06 -0.94 -13.93
N PHE A 90 -18.50 -2.18 -13.66
CA PHE A 90 -19.38 -2.48 -12.55
C PHE A 90 -18.69 -2.20 -11.20
N GLU A 91 -17.46 -2.67 -11.04
CA GLU A 91 -16.69 -2.50 -9.80
C GLU A 91 -16.39 -1.03 -9.52
N TYR A 92 -16.28 -0.19 -10.54
CA TYR A 92 -16.20 1.27 -10.37
C TYR A 92 -17.53 1.88 -9.87
N ALA A 93 -18.68 1.38 -10.32
CA ALA A 93 -19.96 1.77 -9.74
C ALA A 93 -20.09 1.30 -8.27
N VAL A 94 -19.52 0.13 -7.94
CA VAL A 94 -19.43 -0.37 -6.56
C VAL A 94 -18.62 0.59 -5.69
N THR A 95 -17.43 1.02 -6.11
CA THR A 95 -16.60 1.92 -5.30
C THR A 95 -17.29 3.26 -5.01
N ILE A 96 -18.08 3.76 -5.96
CA ILE A 96 -18.90 4.96 -5.73
C ILE A 96 -19.92 4.71 -4.61
N TRP A 97 -20.68 3.61 -4.67
CA TRP A 97 -21.67 3.31 -3.64
C TRP A 97 -21.08 2.97 -2.28
N GLU A 98 -19.94 2.27 -2.24
CA GLU A 98 -19.21 2.00 -0.99
C GLU A 98 -18.80 3.29 -0.27
N GLY A 99 -18.53 4.38 -1.01
CA GLY A 99 -18.25 5.69 -0.43
C GLY A 99 -19.48 6.49 0.02
N TRP A 100 -20.68 6.20 -0.50
CA TRP A 100 -21.89 6.95 -0.18
C TRP A 100 -22.74 6.30 0.92
N ILE A 101 -22.82 4.97 0.94
CA ILE A 101 -23.60 4.23 1.94
C ILE A 101 -22.69 3.86 3.10
N ASP A 102 -23.17 4.06 4.32
CA ASP A 102 -22.55 3.58 5.55
C ASP A 102 -23.31 2.35 6.05
N SER A 103 -22.62 1.21 6.20
CA SER A 103 -23.23 -0.04 6.66
C SER A 103 -22.22 -0.99 7.27
N ASP A 104 -22.47 -1.37 8.54
CA ASP A 104 -21.73 -2.42 9.25
C ASP A 104 -22.02 -3.84 8.73
N VAL A 105 -23.01 -4.01 7.86
CA VAL A 105 -23.37 -5.29 7.25
C VAL A 105 -23.05 -5.26 5.77
N ALA A 106 -22.22 -6.20 5.31
CA ALA A 106 -21.88 -6.36 3.90
C ALA A 106 -23.15 -6.61 3.05
N ILE A 107 -23.19 -6.02 1.86
CA ILE A 107 -24.28 -6.16 0.90
C ILE A 107 -23.82 -7.09 -0.22
N GLU A 108 -24.43 -8.25 -0.35
CA GLU A 108 -24.13 -9.21 -1.40
C GLU A 108 -25.02 -9.00 -2.63
N VAL A 109 -24.41 -9.09 -3.81
CA VAL A 109 -25.06 -8.82 -5.11
C VAL A 109 -24.80 -9.96 -6.08
N ASP A 110 -25.85 -10.52 -6.68
CA ASP A 110 -25.74 -11.40 -7.84
C ASP A 110 -25.95 -10.60 -9.12
N ALA A 111 -24.94 -10.54 -9.99
CA ALA A 111 -24.97 -9.79 -11.24
C ALA A 111 -24.92 -10.73 -12.45
N TYR A 112 -25.91 -10.61 -13.34
CA TYR A 112 -26.09 -11.49 -14.51
C TYR A 112 -25.92 -10.73 -15.84
N TRP A 113 -25.03 -11.21 -16.71
CA TRP A 113 -24.79 -10.68 -18.06
C TRP A 113 -25.52 -11.53 -19.11
N GLU A 114 -26.78 -11.19 -19.39
CA GLU A 114 -27.68 -12.04 -20.19
C GLU A 114 -28.35 -11.27 -21.33
N ASP A 115 -28.72 -11.96 -22.41
CA ASP A 115 -29.40 -11.31 -23.54
C ASP A 115 -30.86 -11.01 -23.16
N LEU A 116 -31.13 -9.74 -22.87
CA LEU A 116 -32.46 -9.26 -22.49
C LEU A 116 -33.31 -8.82 -23.69
N SER A 117 -32.83 -9.00 -24.93
CA SER A 117 -33.54 -8.55 -26.14
C SER A 117 -34.94 -9.16 -26.30
N GLN A 118 -35.18 -10.34 -25.74
CA GLN A 118 -36.49 -11.00 -25.72
C GLN A 118 -37.57 -10.22 -24.92
N TYR A 119 -37.14 -9.26 -24.10
CA TYR A 119 -38.01 -8.44 -23.26
C TYR A 119 -38.27 -7.04 -23.82
N GLY A 120 -37.59 -6.67 -24.92
CA GLY A 120 -37.77 -5.40 -25.62
C GLY A 120 -36.46 -4.87 -26.18
N SER A 121 -36.51 -4.21 -27.35
CA SER A 121 -35.32 -3.71 -28.06
C SER A 121 -34.61 -2.52 -27.39
N GLY A 122 -35.08 -2.06 -26.23
CA GLY A 122 -34.56 -0.90 -25.52
C GLY A 122 -34.32 -1.13 -24.02
N VAL A 123 -34.34 -2.38 -23.55
CA VAL A 123 -34.03 -2.74 -22.15
C VAL A 123 -32.51 -2.78 -21.98
N LEU A 124 -31.99 -1.92 -21.09
CA LEU A 124 -30.57 -1.87 -20.78
C LEU A 124 -30.21 -2.82 -19.64
N ALA A 125 -30.98 -2.75 -18.55
CA ALA A 125 -30.81 -3.56 -17.36
C ALA A 125 -32.12 -3.67 -16.57
N ALA A 126 -32.09 -4.47 -15.51
CA ALA A 126 -33.07 -4.49 -14.43
C ALA A 126 -32.40 -4.94 -13.12
N ALA A 127 -32.93 -4.51 -11.98
CA ALA A 127 -32.52 -4.98 -10.65
C ALA A 127 -33.69 -5.16 -9.70
N SER A 128 -33.47 -5.98 -8.67
CA SER A 128 -34.42 -6.25 -7.60
C SER A 128 -33.71 -6.56 -6.27
N PRO A 129 -34.24 -6.11 -5.12
CA PRO A 129 -33.92 -6.75 -3.85
C PRO A 129 -34.40 -8.20 -3.86
N TYR A 130 -33.56 -9.15 -3.44
CA TYR A 130 -33.87 -10.58 -3.44
C TYR A 130 -35.15 -10.93 -2.65
N SER A 131 -35.37 -10.24 -1.53
CA SER A 131 -36.59 -10.33 -0.75
C SER A 131 -36.88 -9.02 -0.03
N PHE A 132 -38.05 -8.98 0.60
CA PHE A 132 -38.48 -7.88 1.45
C PHE A 132 -38.89 -8.43 2.81
N LYS A 133 -38.51 -7.73 3.86
CA LYS A 133 -38.76 -8.16 5.24
C LYS A 133 -39.51 -7.08 6.02
N ARG A 134 -40.34 -7.52 6.96
CA ARG A 134 -41.06 -6.65 7.90
C ARG A 134 -40.96 -7.20 9.32
N ASN A 135 -41.32 -6.37 10.31
CA ASN A 135 -41.45 -6.79 11.71
C ASN A 135 -40.18 -7.46 12.29
N PHE A 136 -39.00 -7.01 11.84
CA PHE A 136 -37.71 -7.46 12.37
C PHE A 136 -37.21 -6.47 13.43
N ASP A 137 -36.31 -6.93 14.31
CA ASP A 137 -35.66 -6.06 15.29
C ASP A 137 -34.81 -5.02 14.55
N GLY A 138 -35.14 -3.73 14.69
CA GLY A 138 -34.52 -2.62 13.95
C GLY A 138 -35.44 -1.95 12.93
N ALA A 139 -36.59 -2.55 12.60
CA ALA A 139 -37.57 -1.91 11.71
C ALA A 139 -38.09 -0.60 12.32
N THR A 140 -38.12 0.47 11.51
CA THR A 140 -38.56 1.80 11.94
C THR A 140 -40.08 1.95 12.00
N GLU A 141 -40.81 1.13 11.23
CA GLU A 141 -42.27 1.15 11.11
C GLU A 141 -42.87 -0.26 11.19
N ASP A 142 -43.96 -0.39 11.95
CA ASP A 142 -44.68 -1.65 12.11
C ASP A 142 -45.42 -2.05 10.83
N ASN A 143 -45.40 -3.35 10.48
CA ASN A 143 -46.08 -3.92 9.32
C ASN A 143 -45.67 -3.31 7.96
N THR A 144 -44.50 -2.67 7.89
CA THR A 144 -43.92 -2.07 6.69
C THR A 144 -42.82 -2.98 6.12
N TYR A 145 -42.79 -3.13 4.80
CA TYR A 145 -41.76 -3.91 4.10
C TYR A 145 -40.54 -3.06 3.74
N TYR A 146 -39.37 -3.62 4.01
CA TYR A 146 -38.04 -3.06 3.69
C TYR A 146 -37.35 -4.01 2.71
N ALA A 147 -36.60 -3.47 1.75
CA ALA A 147 -35.68 -4.28 0.94
C ALA A 147 -34.72 -5.04 1.87
N ILE A 148 -34.36 -6.28 1.53
CA ILE A 148 -33.59 -7.13 2.45
C ILE A 148 -32.21 -6.54 2.79
N SER A 149 -31.55 -5.87 1.84
CA SER A 149 -30.32 -5.08 2.06
C SER A 149 -30.49 -4.02 3.16
N LEU A 150 -31.53 -3.20 3.04
CA LEU A 150 -31.88 -2.19 4.04
C LEU A 150 -32.30 -2.81 5.38
N ALA A 151 -33.02 -3.94 5.35
CA ALA A 151 -33.40 -4.64 6.57
C ALA A 151 -32.19 -5.20 7.33
N ASN A 152 -31.18 -5.70 6.61
CA ASN A 152 -29.92 -6.18 7.19
C ASN A 152 -29.16 -5.03 7.86
N HIS A 153 -29.01 -3.91 7.16
CA HIS A 153 -28.41 -2.67 7.68
C HIS A 153 -29.10 -2.22 8.98
N LEU A 154 -30.42 -2.01 8.94
CA LEU A 154 -31.20 -1.56 10.10
C LEU A 154 -31.15 -2.54 11.29
N ALA A 155 -30.97 -3.85 11.03
CA ALA A 155 -30.87 -4.86 12.07
C ALA A 155 -29.44 -5.06 12.60
N GLY A 156 -28.43 -4.49 11.94
CA GLY A 156 -27.01 -4.71 12.23
C GLY A 156 -26.56 -6.17 12.05
N LYS A 157 -27.28 -6.97 11.25
CA LYS A 157 -26.95 -8.37 10.97
C LYS A 157 -27.66 -8.87 9.71
N ASP A 158 -27.07 -9.88 9.08
CA ASP A 158 -27.70 -10.63 7.98
C ASP A 158 -28.99 -11.36 8.45
N LEU A 159 -30.08 -11.13 7.72
CA LEU A 159 -31.42 -11.64 7.97
C LEU A 159 -31.90 -12.71 6.96
N ASN A 160 -31.12 -13.00 5.91
CA ASN A 160 -31.43 -13.90 4.78
C ASN A 160 -30.39 -15.03 4.56
N GLY A 161 -29.31 -15.03 5.35
CA GLY A 161 -28.27 -16.07 5.30
C GLY A 161 -27.44 -15.98 4.02
N ASP A 162 -26.96 -17.11 3.51
CA ASP A 162 -26.02 -17.16 2.38
C ASP A 162 -26.55 -16.66 1.00
N ARG A 163 -27.72 -16.03 0.91
CA ARG A 163 -28.30 -15.54 -0.34
C ARG A 163 -27.97 -14.07 -0.54
N ALA A 164 -27.58 -13.68 -1.75
CA ALA A 164 -27.38 -12.27 -2.10
C ALA A 164 -28.63 -11.42 -1.81
N GLU A 165 -28.43 -10.20 -1.32
CA GLU A 165 -29.51 -9.25 -1.05
C GLU A 165 -30.05 -8.58 -2.31
N ILE A 166 -29.22 -8.43 -3.35
CA ILE A 166 -29.58 -7.73 -4.58
C ILE A 166 -29.31 -8.65 -5.79
N GLU A 167 -30.26 -8.72 -6.72
CA GLU A 167 -30.09 -9.37 -8.02
C GLU A 167 -30.15 -8.31 -9.12
N THR A 168 -29.21 -8.35 -10.06
CA THR A 168 -29.10 -7.40 -11.18
C THR A 168 -28.89 -8.14 -12.50
N TRP A 169 -29.52 -7.67 -13.59
CA TRP A 169 -29.43 -8.25 -14.93
C TRP A 169 -29.10 -7.16 -15.95
N PHE A 170 -28.05 -7.36 -16.74
CA PHE A 170 -27.61 -6.40 -17.76
C PHE A 170 -27.60 -7.04 -19.14
N ASN A 171 -28.04 -6.26 -20.13
CA ASN A 171 -28.29 -6.77 -21.48
C ASN A 171 -27.00 -7.03 -22.27
N SER A 172 -26.55 -8.29 -22.31
CA SER A 172 -25.39 -8.71 -23.09
C SER A 172 -25.61 -8.66 -24.61
N GLY A 173 -26.87 -8.66 -25.06
CA GLY A 173 -27.26 -8.50 -26.45
C GLY A 173 -27.20 -7.05 -26.96
N PHE A 174 -27.03 -6.07 -26.05
CA PHE A 174 -26.95 -4.66 -26.42
C PHE A 174 -25.52 -4.27 -26.82
N SER A 175 -25.30 -3.94 -28.09
CA SER A 175 -23.95 -3.71 -28.63
C SER A 175 -23.37 -2.31 -28.39
N ASN A 176 -24.16 -1.38 -27.85
CA ASN A 176 -23.80 0.04 -27.76
C ASN A 176 -23.34 0.45 -26.36
N TRP A 177 -22.87 -0.51 -25.55
CA TRP A 177 -22.23 -0.21 -24.28
C TRP A 177 -20.94 0.61 -24.43
N TYR A 178 -20.70 1.44 -23.43
CA TYR A 178 -19.45 2.09 -23.10
C TYR A 178 -19.03 1.61 -21.71
N PHE A 179 -17.86 0.97 -21.62
CA PHE A 179 -17.32 0.41 -20.38
C PHE A 179 -16.18 1.27 -19.78
N GLY A 180 -15.91 2.44 -20.36
CA GLY A 180 -14.94 3.37 -19.77
C GLY A 180 -15.49 3.97 -18.48
N THR A 181 -14.60 4.21 -17.52
CA THR A 181 -14.90 4.84 -16.22
C THR A 181 -14.53 6.33 -16.21
N ASP A 182 -14.03 6.85 -17.32
CA ASP A 182 -13.52 8.22 -17.51
C ASP A 182 -14.61 9.29 -17.67
N GLY A 183 -15.88 8.86 -17.69
CA GLY A 183 -17.03 9.75 -17.90
C GLY A 183 -17.15 10.34 -19.31
N ASN A 184 -16.45 9.78 -20.31
CA ASN A 184 -16.43 10.30 -21.69
C ASN A 184 -17.22 9.43 -22.69
N ALA A 185 -18.36 8.87 -22.27
CA ALA A 185 -19.18 8.02 -23.13
C ALA A 185 -19.51 8.71 -24.48
N PRO A 186 -19.08 8.17 -25.63
CA PRO A 186 -19.32 8.80 -26.92
C PRO A 186 -20.80 8.90 -27.27
N ASN A 187 -21.16 9.89 -28.08
CA ASN A 187 -22.51 10.00 -28.63
C ASN A 187 -22.94 8.68 -29.32
N GLY A 188 -24.11 8.17 -28.94
CA GLY A 188 -24.66 6.90 -29.44
C GLY A 188 -24.20 5.64 -28.67
N LYS A 189 -23.27 5.79 -27.72
CA LYS A 189 -22.93 4.76 -26.74
C LYS A 189 -23.60 5.06 -25.40
N TYR A 190 -23.90 4.02 -24.63
CA TYR A 190 -24.58 4.11 -23.35
C TYR A 190 -23.59 3.75 -22.25
N ASP A 191 -23.43 4.65 -21.29
CA ASP A 191 -22.51 4.48 -20.17
C ASP A 191 -22.96 3.34 -19.26
N PHE A 192 -22.13 2.30 -19.16
CA PHE A 192 -22.49 1.10 -18.40
C PHE A 192 -22.50 1.37 -16.90
N THR A 193 -21.50 2.10 -16.39
CA THR A 193 -21.39 2.50 -14.99
C THR A 193 -22.63 3.23 -14.51
N THR A 194 -23.15 4.18 -15.28
CA THR A 194 -24.39 4.92 -14.97
C THR A 194 -25.58 3.97 -14.81
N VAL A 195 -25.69 2.95 -15.66
CA VAL A 195 -26.76 1.95 -15.54
C VAL A 195 -26.56 1.10 -14.28
N VAL A 196 -25.33 0.68 -13.96
CA VAL A 196 -25.06 -0.07 -12.73
C VAL A 196 -25.41 0.76 -11.48
N LEU A 197 -25.00 2.03 -11.44
CA LEU A 197 -25.31 2.95 -10.35
C LEU A 197 -26.82 3.10 -10.14
N HIS A 198 -27.57 3.24 -11.23
CA HIS A 198 -29.03 3.31 -11.21
C HIS A 198 -29.66 2.05 -10.63
N GLU A 199 -29.23 0.88 -11.10
CA GLU A 199 -29.79 -0.40 -10.68
C GLU A 199 -29.53 -0.72 -9.20
N PHE A 200 -28.40 -0.26 -8.66
CA PHE A 200 -28.12 -0.33 -7.23
C PHE A 200 -29.16 0.38 -6.37
N VAL A 201 -29.67 1.55 -6.80
CA VAL A 201 -30.68 2.30 -6.04
C VAL A 201 -31.99 1.50 -5.90
N HIS A 202 -32.37 0.74 -6.93
CA HIS A 202 -33.50 -0.20 -6.83
C HIS A 202 -33.21 -1.32 -5.82
N GLY A 203 -32.00 -1.88 -5.84
CA GLY A 203 -31.52 -2.85 -4.85
C GLY A 203 -31.49 -2.33 -3.41
N PHE A 204 -31.20 -1.03 -3.21
CA PHE A 204 -31.22 -0.37 -1.91
C PHE A 204 -32.62 -0.01 -1.41
N GLY A 205 -33.64 -0.08 -2.27
CA GLY A 205 -35.04 -0.01 -1.85
C GLY A 205 -35.86 1.12 -2.45
N LEU A 206 -35.34 1.88 -3.43
CA LEU A 206 -36.19 2.74 -4.27
C LEU A 206 -36.94 1.86 -5.28
N THR A 207 -37.91 1.12 -4.76
CA THR A 207 -38.68 0.13 -5.50
C THR A 207 -40.10 0.03 -4.94
N ASP A 208 -41.06 -0.25 -5.82
CA ASP A 208 -42.48 -0.19 -5.50
C ASP A 208 -43.15 -1.57 -5.61
N PHE A 209 -44.22 -1.74 -4.84
CA PHE A 209 -45.16 -2.86 -4.94
C PHE A 209 -46.47 -2.38 -5.58
N ILE A 210 -46.37 -1.40 -6.50
CA ILE A 210 -47.51 -0.79 -7.14
C ILE A 210 -47.89 -1.59 -8.37
N ASP A 211 -49.18 -1.90 -8.47
CA ASP A 211 -49.74 -2.61 -9.61
C ASP A 211 -50.89 -1.80 -10.20
N TYR A 212 -50.97 -1.79 -11.53
CA TYR A 212 -52.00 -1.07 -12.28
C TYR A 212 -52.65 -1.99 -13.30
N ASP A 213 -53.89 -2.39 -13.04
CA ASP A 213 -54.65 -3.25 -13.93
C ASP A 213 -56.04 -2.67 -14.18
N SER A 214 -56.42 -2.58 -15.46
CA SER A 214 -57.77 -2.20 -15.88
C SER A 214 -58.27 -0.88 -15.26
N GLY A 215 -57.35 0.07 -15.08
CA GLY A 215 -57.61 1.38 -14.48
C GLY A 215 -57.65 1.40 -12.95
N LYS A 216 -57.32 0.29 -12.28
CA LYS A 216 -57.26 0.19 -10.82
C LYS A 216 -55.81 0.13 -10.35
N GLY A 217 -55.47 0.92 -9.34
CA GLY A 217 -54.17 0.90 -8.67
C GLY A 217 -54.18 0.03 -7.43
N ARG A 218 -53.03 -0.57 -7.11
CA ARG A 218 -52.73 -1.29 -5.86
C ARG A 218 -51.39 -0.82 -5.30
N TYR A 219 -51.17 -0.95 -3.98
CA TYR A 219 -49.89 -0.67 -3.31
C TYR A 219 -49.63 -1.71 -2.20
N GLY A 220 -48.36 -1.91 -1.82
CA GLY A 220 -47.87 -3.03 -1.00
C GLY A 220 -47.42 -2.74 0.43
N ASN A 221 -47.43 -1.49 0.87
CA ASN A 221 -46.91 -1.01 2.15
C ASN A 221 -45.38 -1.21 2.29
N THR A 222 -44.61 -0.78 1.29
CA THR A 222 -43.16 -0.62 1.48
C THR A 222 -42.84 0.71 2.16
N ILE A 223 -41.66 0.82 2.76
CA ILE A 223 -41.20 2.08 3.36
C ILE A 223 -41.17 3.20 2.31
N PHE A 224 -40.72 2.91 1.08
CA PHE A 224 -40.75 3.84 -0.05
C PHE A 224 -42.18 4.35 -0.36
N GLU A 225 -43.15 3.44 -0.50
CA GLU A 225 -44.53 3.80 -0.80
C GLU A 225 -45.21 4.63 0.30
N SER A 226 -44.80 4.42 1.56
CA SER A 226 -45.36 5.15 2.71
C SER A 226 -45.11 6.66 2.64
N LEU A 227 -44.05 7.06 1.92
CA LEU A 227 -43.61 8.44 1.73
C LEU A 227 -44.16 9.09 0.46
N ILE A 228 -45.00 8.38 -0.32
CA ILE A 228 -45.58 8.91 -1.56
C ILE A 228 -46.90 9.63 -1.30
N VAL A 229 -47.01 10.85 -1.82
CA VAL A 229 -48.21 11.70 -1.76
C VAL A 229 -48.58 12.26 -3.13
N ASN A 230 -49.84 12.65 -3.31
CA ASN A 230 -50.24 13.45 -4.47
C ASN A 230 -50.00 14.96 -4.26
N GLY A 231 -50.36 15.79 -5.25
CA GLY A 231 -50.27 17.26 -5.16
C GLY A 231 -51.03 17.85 -3.98
N ASP A 232 -52.13 17.22 -3.56
CA ASP A 232 -52.97 17.60 -2.42
C ASP A 232 -52.46 17.08 -1.05
N ASN A 233 -51.25 16.51 -0.99
CA ASN A 233 -50.66 15.89 0.22
C ASN A 233 -51.44 14.69 0.78
N GLN A 234 -52.15 13.96 -0.08
CA GLN A 234 -52.80 12.71 0.31
C GLN A 234 -51.87 11.53 0.03
N SER A 235 -51.55 10.75 1.06
CA SER A 235 -50.80 9.50 0.92
C SER A 235 -51.59 8.46 0.11
N LEU A 236 -50.91 7.49 -0.50
CA LEU A 236 -51.56 6.40 -1.26
C LEU A 236 -52.62 5.64 -0.44
N SER A 237 -52.38 5.50 0.87
CA SER A 237 -53.29 4.85 1.83
C SER A 237 -54.60 5.62 2.08
N SER A 238 -54.69 6.89 1.65
CA SER A 238 -55.94 7.67 1.66
C SER A 238 -56.97 7.17 0.64
N PHE A 239 -56.54 6.37 -0.33
CA PHE A 239 -57.38 5.77 -1.34
C PHE A 239 -57.58 4.28 -1.03
N SER A 240 -58.76 3.74 -1.39
CA SER A 240 -58.98 2.30 -1.26
C SER A 240 -57.97 1.54 -2.12
N ASN A 241 -57.28 0.57 -1.54
CA ASN A 241 -56.38 -0.31 -2.30
C ASN A 241 -57.20 -1.10 -3.35
N ASN A 242 -56.62 -1.40 -4.51
CA ASN A 242 -57.32 -2.02 -5.66
C ASN A 242 -58.53 -1.22 -6.18
N SER A 243 -58.38 0.10 -6.35
CA SER A 243 -59.46 1.00 -6.77
C SER A 243 -59.11 1.85 -7.98
N LYS A 244 -60.15 2.33 -8.68
CA LYS A 244 -59.97 3.25 -9.81
C LYS A 244 -59.54 4.64 -9.36
N GLU A 245 -59.91 5.01 -8.15
CA GLU A 245 -59.52 6.25 -7.50
C GLU A 245 -58.02 6.30 -7.31
N LEU A 246 -57.42 5.23 -6.77
CA LEU A 246 -55.97 5.08 -6.67
C LEU A 246 -55.31 5.02 -8.06
N GLY A 247 -55.88 4.26 -9.00
CA GLY A 247 -55.36 4.18 -10.37
C GLY A 247 -55.26 5.53 -11.07
N LYS A 248 -56.20 6.45 -10.81
CA LYS A 248 -56.12 7.83 -11.32
C LYS A 248 -54.96 8.63 -10.73
N GLN A 249 -54.62 8.42 -9.45
CA GLN A 249 -53.47 9.08 -8.83
C GLN A 249 -52.16 8.58 -9.44
N LEU A 250 -52.02 7.27 -9.62
CA LEU A 250 -50.84 6.62 -10.22
C LEU A 250 -50.57 7.03 -11.68
N THR A 251 -51.56 7.62 -12.37
CA THR A 251 -51.46 8.07 -13.77
C THR A 251 -51.74 9.57 -13.92
N SER A 252 -51.54 10.34 -12.85
CA SER A 252 -51.95 11.75 -12.77
C SER A 252 -50.90 12.76 -13.23
N LYS A 253 -49.61 12.37 -13.30
CA LYS A 253 -48.43 13.25 -13.36
C LYS A 253 -48.23 14.13 -12.12
N ASP A 254 -48.92 13.80 -11.03
CA ASP A 254 -49.03 14.61 -9.81
C ASP A 254 -48.74 13.76 -8.56
N LEU A 255 -47.71 12.93 -8.62
CA LEU A 255 -47.18 12.15 -7.50
C LEU A 255 -45.78 12.64 -7.11
N PHE A 256 -45.53 12.61 -5.81
CA PHE A 256 -44.30 13.10 -5.22
C PHE A 256 -43.84 12.19 -4.08
N PHE A 257 -42.53 12.03 -3.95
CA PHE A 257 -41.90 11.51 -2.76
C PHE A 257 -41.74 12.66 -1.75
N ASN A 258 -42.15 12.40 -0.51
CA ASN A 258 -42.27 13.40 0.55
C ASN A 258 -41.59 12.92 1.85
N GLY A 259 -40.40 12.33 1.70
CA GLY A 259 -39.45 12.17 2.80
C GLY A 259 -38.77 13.50 3.15
N ALA A 260 -38.33 13.65 4.39
CA ALA A 260 -37.83 14.93 4.90
C ALA A 260 -36.49 15.31 4.28
N ASN A 261 -35.57 14.35 4.16
CA ASN A 261 -34.23 14.56 3.62
C ASN A 261 -34.27 14.82 2.11
N ALA A 262 -35.07 14.06 1.37
CA ALA A 262 -35.27 14.27 -0.07
C ALA A 262 -35.95 15.61 -0.38
N VAL A 263 -36.91 16.04 0.45
CA VAL A 263 -37.53 17.36 0.34
C VAL A 263 -36.51 18.47 0.62
N GLU A 264 -35.66 18.30 1.64
CA GLU A 264 -34.59 19.26 1.94
C GLU A 264 -33.59 19.36 0.78
N ALA A 265 -33.14 18.22 0.24
CA ALA A 265 -32.27 18.15 -0.92
C ALA A 265 -32.87 18.83 -2.15
N ASN A 266 -34.19 18.76 -2.31
CA ASN A 266 -34.95 19.43 -3.37
C ASN A 266 -35.44 20.84 -2.96
N ASN A 267 -34.63 21.57 -2.19
CA ASN A 267 -34.87 22.97 -1.81
C ASN A 267 -36.19 23.22 -1.07
N GLY A 268 -36.64 22.25 -0.27
CA GLY A 268 -37.90 22.29 0.48
C GLY A 268 -39.15 21.97 -0.36
N GLU A 269 -38.98 21.56 -1.61
CA GLU A 269 -40.08 21.10 -2.47
C GLU A 269 -40.16 19.56 -2.53
N LYS A 270 -41.37 19.02 -2.65
CA LYS A 270 -41.55 17.56 -2.79
C LYS A 270 -40.92 17.06 -4.08
N VAL A 271 -40.25 15.92 -4.01
CA VAL A 271 -39.53 15.32 -5.15
C VAL A 271 -40.54 14.70 -6.10
N LYS A 272 -40.53 15.10 -7.36
CA LYS A 272 -41.56 14.67 -8.31
C LYS A 272 -41.24 13.30 -8.91
N LEU A 273 -42.20 12.39 -8.80
CA LEU A 273 -42.08 11.03 -9.33
C LEU A 273 -42.63 10.91 -10.75
N TYR A 274 -42.07 9.99 -11.52
CA TYR A 274 -42.52 9.66 -12.86
C TYR A 274 -43.88 8.94 -12.81
N ALA A 275 -44.97 9.69 -12.92
CA ALA A 275 -46.34 9.17 -12.94
C ALA A 275 -47.04 9.50 -14.27
N PRO A 276 -46.61 8.95 -15.41
CA PRO A 276 -47.15 9.28 -16.74
C PRO A 276 -48.65 8.99 -16.86
N SER A 277 -49.31 9.65 -17.83
CA SER A 277 -50.74 9.44 -18.09
C SER A 277 -51.08 8.05 -18.65
N LYS A 278 -50.09 7.36 -19.20
CA LYS A 278 -50.15 5.95 -19.59
C LYS A 278 -49.25 5.21 -18.62
N TRP A 279 -49.77 4.21 -17.92
CA TRP A 279 -48.97 3.38 -17.04
C TRP A 279 -47.88 2.65 -17.83
N GLU A 280 -46.64 2.78 -17.36
CA GLU A 280 -45.45 2.14 -17.93
C GLU A 280 -44.90 1.17 -16.89
N TYR A 281 -45.09 -0.12 -17.13
CA TYR A 281 -44.63 -1.17 -16.22
C TYR A 281 -43.11 -1.13 -16.08
N GLY A 282 -42.64 -1.10 -14.83
CA GLY A 282 -41.23 -1.03 -14.49
C GLY A 282 -40.66 0.39 -14.43
N SER A 283 -41.39 1.41 -14.89
CA SER A 283 -40.91 2.80 -14.85
C SER A 283 -41.78 3.71 -13.98
N SER A 284 -43.11 3.53 -14.02
CA SER A 284 -44.02 4.39 -13.28
C SER A 284 -43.81 4.29 -11.77
N VAL A 285 -43.73 5.44 -11.10
CA VAL A 285 -43.58 5.64 -9.65
C VAL A 285 -42.21 5.31 -9.05
N ALA A 286 -41.53 4.25 -9.48
CA ALA A 286 -40.17 3.93 -9.03
C ALA A 286 -39.04 4.77 -9.65
N HIS A 287 -39.37 5.89 -10.30
CA HIS A 287 -38.39 6.78 -10.92
C HIS A 287 -38.73 8.24 -10.66
N LEU A 288 -37.71 9.08 -10.76
CA LEU A 288 -37.86 10.53 -10.79
C LEU A 288 -38.44 10.99 -12.15
N ASP A 289 -39.18 12.10 -12.13
CA ASP A 289 -39.83 12.62 -13.34
C ASP A 289 -38.80 13.15 -14.35
N GLU A 290 -38.62 12.45 -15.47
CA GLU A 290 -37.72 12.80 -16.59
C GLU A 290 -37.84 14.26 -17.07
N LYS A 291 -39.04 14.84 -17.01
CA LYS A 291 -39.24 16.23 -17.45
C LYS A 291 -38.72 17.24 -16.42
N THR A 292 -38.77 16.87 -15.14
CA THR A 292 -38.36 17.72 -14.03
C THR A 292 -36.85 17.62 -13.81
N TYR A 293 -36.29 16.42 -13.95
CA TYR A 293 -34.86 16.12 -13.83
C TYR A 293 -34.33 15.59 -15.18
N PRO A 294 -34.17 16.47 -16.20
CA PRO A 294 -33.79 16.04 -17.54
C PRO A 294 -32.31 15.67 -17.63
N LYS A 295 -31.90 15.06 -18.76
CA LYS A 295 -30.49 14.84 -19.09
C LYS A 295 -29.59 16.04 -18.75
N GLY A 296 -28.52 15.77 -18.00
CA GLY A 296 -27.54 16.75 -17.55
C GLY A 296 -27.90 17.47 -16.24
N ASP A 297 -29.07 17.17 -15.67
CA ASP A 297 -29.40 17.55 -14.30
C ASP A 297 -28.58 16.72 -13.29
N ALA A 298 -28.24 17.32 -12.15
CA ALA A 298 -27.43 16.68 -11.11
C ALA A 298 -28.16 15.51 -10.45
N ASP A 299 -29.49 15.51 -10.47
CA ASP A 299 -30.35 14.49 -9.86
C ASP A 299 -31.00 13.58 -10.92
N ALA A 300 -30.44 13.54 -12.13
CA ALA A 300 -30.99 12.76 -13.25
C ALA A 300 -30.78 11.24 -13.10
N LEU A 301 -29.96 10.76 -12.15
CA LEU A 301 -29.58 9.34 -12.07
C LEU A 301 -30.80 8.42 -12.07
N MET A 302 -31.84 8.74 -11.29
CA MET A 302 -33.02 7.91 -11.11
C MET A 302 -34.18 8.23 -12.06
N THR A 303 -33.92 8.82 -13.23
CA THR A 303 -34.94 8.95 -14.29
C THR A 303 -34.99 7.67 -15.14
N PRO A 304 -36.14 7.35 -15.79
CA PRO A 304 -36.32 6.06 -16.46
C PRO A 304 -35.61 5.94 -17.83
N TYR A 305 -34.99 7.02 -18.32
CA TYR A 305 -34.40 7.08 -19.65
C TYR A 305 -32.96 7.57 -19.61
N LEU A 306 -32.03 6.69 -19.93
CA LEU A 306 -30.66 7.07 -20.29
C LEU A 306 -30.57 7.30 -21.81
N LYS A 307 -29.91 8.37 -22.25
CA LYS A 307 -29.63 8.63 -23.67
C LYS A 307 -28.18 8.30 -24.01
N GLY A 308 -27.91 8.09 -25.30
CA GLY A 308 -26.53 7.92 -25.77
C GLY A 308 -25.66 9.15 -25.44
N GLY A 309 -24.43 8.91 -24.97
CA GLY A 309 -23.50 9.93 -24.49
C GLY A 309 -23.98 10.67 -23.24
N GLU A 310 -24.80 10.04 -22.42
CA GLU A 310 -25.17 10.52 -21.09
C GLU A 310 -24.39 9.73 -20.04
N VAL A 311 -23.84 10.45 -19.08
CA VAL A 311 -22.94 9.96 -18.04
C VAL A 311 -23.35 10.59 -16.73
N ILE A 312 -23.63 9.76 -15.73
CA ILE A 312 -24.07 10.19 -14.40
C ILE A 312 -23.36 9.30 -13.38
N HIS A 313 -22.17 9.72 -12.94
CA HIS A 313 -21.37 9.00 -11.93
C HIS A 313 -21.50 9.60 -10.52
N ASN A 314 -22.39 10.56 -10.33
CA ASN A 314 -22.77 11.09 -9.03
C ASN A 314 -24.23 10.69 -8.75
N PRO A 315 -24.55 10.08 -7.59
CA PRO A 315 -25.92 9.71 -7.24
C PRO A 315 -26.94 10.87 -7.22
N GLY A 316 -26.47 12.10 -6.94
CA GLY A 316 -27.32 13.28 -6.79
C GLY A 316 -27.91 13.41 -5.38
N ALA A 317 -28.08 14.65 -4.93
CA ALA A 317 -28.54 14.95 -3.57
C ALA A 317 -29.96 14.43 -3.30
N ILE A 318 -30.83 14.43 -4.30
CA ILE A 318 -32.20 13.92 -4.18
C ILE A 318 -32.19 12.40 -4.00
N THR A 319 -31.42 11.67 -4.79
CA THR A 319 -31.33 10.20 -4.66
C THR A 319 -30.79 9.82 -3.29
N LEU A 320 -29.73 10.49 -2.82
CA LEU A 320 -29.17 10.27 -1.49
C LEU A 320 -30.19 10.59 -0.39
N GLY A 321 -30.91 11.72 -0.51
CA GLY A 321 -31.98 12.08 0.42
C GLY A 321 -33.13 11.07 0.44
N VAL A 322 -33.48 10.49 -0.71
CA VAL A 322 -34.46 9.38 -0.77
C VAL A 322 -33.95 8.19 0.03
N LEU A 323 -32.71 7.76 -0.17
CA LEU A 323 -32.14 6.61 0.56
C LEU A 323 -32.10 6.85 2.07
N GLU A 324 -31.75 8.05 2.53
CA GLU A 324 -31.83 8.42 3.96
C GLU A 324 -33.24 8.33 4.52
N ASP A 325 -34.23 8.82 3.77
CA ASP A 325 -35.63 8.73 4.18
C ASP A 325 -36.16 7.28 4.23
N LEU A 326 -35.56 6.35 3.47
CA LEU A 326 -35.84 4.92 3.61
C LEU A 326 -35.20 4.32 4.86
N GLY A 327 -34.07 4.88 5.31
CA GLY A 327 -33.37 4.49 6.54
C GLY A 327 -31.89 4.11 6.35
N TRP A 328 -31.27 4.43 5.21
CA TRP A 328 -29.82 4.28 5.05
C TRP A 328 -29.07 5.43 5.71
N ASP A 329 -27.93 5.13 6.34
CA ASP A 329 -26.96 6.14 6.71
C ASP A 329 -26.11 6.52 5.47
N ILE A 330 -25.99 7.82 5.19
CA ILE A 330 -25.27 8.34 4.02
C ILE A 330 -24.09 9.20 4.45
N ASN A 331 -22.92 8.90 3.88
CA ASN A 331 -21.69 9.65 4.12
C ASN A 331 -21.71 10.99 3.34
N LYS A 332 -22.33 12.01 3.93
CA LYS A 332 -22.29 13.39 3.43
C LYS A 332 -20.99 14.05 3.88
N VAL A 333 -19.93 13.97 3.09
CA VAL A 333 -18.81 14.89 3.28
C VAL A 333 -19.31 16.30 2.98
N GLU A 334 -19.38 17.16 4.00
CA GLU A 334 -19.78 18.56 3.84
C GLU A 334 -18.80 19.26 2.88
N THR A 335 -19.23 19.51 1.65
CA THR A 335 -18.57 20.49 0.80
C THR A 335 -18.66 21.85 1.50
N PRO A 336 -17.56 22.64 1.60
CA PRO A 336 -17.64 24.00 2.09
C PRO A 336 -18.52 24.84 1.14
N ILE A 337 -19.81 24.93 1.44
CA ILE A 337 -20.71 25.87 0.77
C ILE A 337 -20.17 27.27 0.97
N THR A 338 -19.73 27.92 -0.11
CA THR A 338 -19.30 29.31 -0.10
C THR A 338 -20.53 30.20 0.11
N PRO A 339 -20.73 30.87 1.27
CA PRO A 339 -21.85 31.78 1.41
C PRO A 339 -21.46 33.10 0.75
N ALA A 340 -22.33 33.61 -0.13
CA ALA A 340 -22.18 34.91 -0.78
C ALA A 340 -21.87 36.02 0.25
N THR A 341 -20.78 36.76 0.01
CA THR A 341 -20.26 37.87 0.81
C THR A 341 -21.34 38.86 1.30
N PRO A 342 -21.41 39.15 2.62
CA PRO A 342 -21.72 40.48 3.12
C PRO A 342 -20.58 41.01 4.03
N PRO A 343 -20.51 42.34 4.26
CA PRO A 343 -19.26 43.03 4.55
C PRO A 343 -18.76 42.86 5.99
N ALA A 344 -17.43 42.96 6.10
CA ALA A 344 -16.56 42.83 7.25
C ALA A 344 -17.14 43.34 8.60
N GLU A 345 -17.14 42.46 9.59
CA GLU A 345 -16.92 42.81 11.00
C GLU A 345 -16.03 41.77 11.71
N THR A 346 -15.29 42.29 12.68
CA THR A 346 -14.07 41.79 13.33
C THR A 346 -14.23 40.46 14.09
N PRO A 347 -13.26 39.53 14.06
CA PRO A 347 -13.36 38.27 14.79
C PRO A 347 -13.16 38.48 16.30
N ALA A 348 -14.14 38.02 17.09
CA ALA A 348 -13.99 37.76 18.51
C ALA A 348 -13.54 36.31 18.72
N THR A 349 -12.56 36.13 19.60
CA THR A 349 -11.88 34.88 19.95
C THR A 349 -12.79 33.88 20.68
N PRO A 350 -12.76 32.58 20.33
CA PRO A 350 -13.19 31.49 21.21
C PRO A 350 -11.99 30.82 21.93
N PRO A 351 -12.24 30.04 23.00
CA PRO A 351 -11.31 29.85 24.12
C PRO A 351 -10.35 28.67 23.95
N THR A 352 -9.20 28.84 24.60
CA THR A 352 -8.10 27.89 24.78
C THR A 352 -8.53 26.66 25.59
N GLU A 353 -8.41 25.47 25.02
CA GLU A 353 -8.29 24.23 25.79
C GLU A 353 -6.82 23.99 26.14
N THR A 354 -6.56 23.66 27.40
CA THR A 354 -5.22 23.48 27.97
C THR A 354 -4.83 22.01 27.90
N PRO A 355 -3.72 21.62 27.25
CA PRO A 355 -3.27 20.24 27.23
C PRO A 355 -2.55 19.89 28.54
N THR A 356 -2.88 18.75 29.12
CA THR A 356 -2.12 18.11 30.21
C THR A 356 -0.77 17.65 29.68
N THR A 357 0.31 18.23 30.20
CA THR A 357 1.69 18.07 29.70
C THR A 357 2.46 16.98 30.46
N GLN A 358 2.73 15.87 29.77
CA GLN A 358 3.78 14.90 30.10
C GLN A 358 5.14 15.46 29.63
N ALA A 359 6.25 15.07 30.25
CA ALA A 359 7.57 15.51 29.81
C ALA A 359 7.97 14.87 28.48
N ASN A 360 8.46 15.69 27.55
CA ASN A 360 8.90 15.24 26.23
C ASN A 360 10.35 14.74 26.34
N THR A 361 10.54 13.44 26.47
CA THR A 361 11.83 12.81 26.22
C THR A 361 12.13 12.90 24.73
N ILE A 362 13.31 13.39 24.37
CA ILE A 362 13.73 13.55 22.98
C ILE A 362 14.52 12.32 22.54
N ASN A 363 14.00 11.63 21.52
CA ASN A 363 14.68 10.56 20.81
C ASN A 363 15.36 11.13 19.55
N PHE A 364 16.59 10.71 19.30
CA PHE A 364 17.38 11.05 18.12
C PHE A 364 17.00 10.12 16.96
N GLU A 365 16.13 10.58 16.08
CA GLU A 365 15.80 9.92 14.82
C GLU A 365 16.69 10.50 13.70
N LEU A 366 17.34 9.64 12.92
CA LEU A 366 18.43 10.03 12.02
C LEU A 366 17.96 10.97 10.90
N ASP A 367 16.75 10.74 10.40
CA ASP A 367 16.04 11.54 9.38
C ASP A 367 15.65 12.94 9.90
N LYS A 368 15.42 13.09 11.21
CA LYS A 368 15.12 14.38 11.84
C LYS A 368 16.37 15.21 12.17
N ILE A 369 17.58 14.61 12.11
CA ILE A 369 18.84 15.30 12.39
C ILE A 369 19.54 15.71 11.10
N THR A 370 19.53 17.01 10.82
CA THR A 370 20.12 17.58 9.60
C THR A 370 21.26 18.54 9.91
N SER A 371 22.04 18.91 8.90
CA SER A 371 23.12 19.90 9.04
C SER A 371 22.55 21.27 9.43
N TYR A 372 23.25 21.99 10.31
CA TYR A 372 22.80 23.29 10.81
C TYR A 372 23.62 24.44 10.21
N ALA A 373 22.90 25.46 9.70
CA ALA A 373 23.44 26.76 9.25
C ALA A 373 24.61 26.70 8.23
N GLY A 374 24.71 25.61 7.46
CA GLY A 374 25.78 25.41 6.48
C GLY A 374 27.20 25.38 7.09
N GLN A 375 27.31 25.20 8.40
CA GLN A 375 28.59 25.09 9.12
C GLN A 375 29.08 23.65 9.24
N ASP A 376 28.23 22.68 8.90
CA ASP A 376 28.55 21.26 8.92
C ASP A 376 29.51 20.93 7.77
N LYS A 377 30.75 20.57 8.10
CA LYS A 377 31.79 20.30 7.09
C LYS A 377 32.04 18.80 6.90
N HIS A 378 31.42 17.95 7.72
CA HIS A 378 31.63 16.51 7.75
C HIS A 378 30.38 15.77 8.26
N GLU A 379 30.01 14.64 7.65
CA GLU A 379 28.82 13.84 8.02
C GLU A 379 29.05 12.89 9.22
N ASN A 380 29.93 13.28 10.15
CA ASN A 380 30.40 12.40 11.23
C ASN A 380 29.48 12.44 12.45
N LEU A 381 28.32 11.78 12.32
CA LEU A 381 27.31 11.59 13.36
C LEU A 381 27.02 10.11 13.58
N THR A 382 26.84 9.72 14.84
CA THR A 382 26.37 8.37 15.22
C THR A 382 25.25 8.49 16.25
N ILE A 383 24.22 7.67 16.09
CA ILE A 383 23.11 7.52 17.04
C ILE A 383 23.22 6.14 17.66
N SER A 384 23.14 6.07 18.98
CA SER A 384 23.24 4.82 19.75
C SER A 384 22.23 4.78 20.89
N ASP A 385 22.24 3.69 21.66
CA ASP A 385 21.37 3.47 22.83
C ASP A 385 19.89 3.64 22.49
N ASN A 386 19.39 2.93 21.47
CA ASN A 386 17.99 2.98 21.04
C ASN A 386 17.47 4.41 20.83
N THR A 387 18.19 5.22 20.04
CA THR A 387 17.89 6.64 19.77
C THR A 387 18.08 7.60 20.95
N GLN A 388 18.61 7.17 22.10
CA GLN A 388 18.76 8.05 23.27
C GLN A 388 20.12 8.74 23.40
N GLN A 389 21.08 8.41 22.54
CA GLN A 389 22.40 9.04 22.53
C GLN A 389 22.81 9.48 21.13
N ILE A 390 23.32 10.70 21.04
CA ILE A 390 23.92 11.28 19.83
C ILE A 390 25.38 11.60 20.09
N LYS A 391 26.25 11.20 19.17
CA LYS A 391 27.67 11.56 19.14
C LYS A 391 27.99 12.27 17.84
N ILE A 392 28.50 13.49 17.96
CA ILE A 392 28.97 14.31 16.83
C ILE A 392 30.49 14.53 16.96
N GLN A 393 31.18 14.44 15.83
CA GLN A 393 32.65 14.46 15.79
C GLN A 393 33.18 15.52 14.82
N GLU A 394 34.45 15.85 14.96
CA GLU A 394 35.18 16.78 14.12
C GLU A 394 34.57 18.19 14.08
N ASN A 395 34.32 18.75 12.90
CA ASN A 395 33.68 20.05 12.73
C ASN A 395 32.25 19.87 12.21
N THR A 396 31.34 19.55 13.13
CA THR A 396 29.97 19.15 12.83
C THR A 396 28.96 19.97 13.62
N TRP A 397 28.00 20.52 12.90
CA TRP A 397 26.91 21.34 13.40
C TRP A 397 25.61 20.72 12.93
N LYS A 398 24.77 20.25 13.86
CA LYS A 398 23.53 19.54 13.55
C LYS A 398 22.34 20.23 14.19
N LYS A 399 21.16 20.05 13.61
CA LYS A 399 19.87 20.45 14.16
C LYS A 399 18.93 19.26 14.16
N LEU A 400 18.08 19.17 15.17
CA LEU A 400 16.95 18.24 15.24
C LEU A 400 15.68 19.04 15.02
N ALA A 401 14.87 18.66 14.02
CA ALA A 401 13.56 19.24 13.79
C ALA A 401 12.61 18.88 14.94
N PHE A 402 12.06 19.89 15.58
CA PHE A 402 11.25 19.76 16.79
C PHE A 402 10.48 21.06 17.06
N ASP A 403 9.16 21.00 16.92
CA ASP A 403 8.29 22.14 17.22
C ASP A 403 7.99 22.20 18.72
N TYR A 404 8.43 23.27 19.38
CA TYR A 404 8.23 23.44 20.82
C TYR A 404 8.19 24.89 21.25
N GLN A 405 7.22 25.18 22.12
CA GLN A 405 7.07 26.48 22.74
C GLN A 405 7.83 26.55 24.06
N VAL A 406 8.89 27.35 24.09
CA VAL A 406 9.63 27.65 25.33
C VAL A 406 8.88 28.73 26.11
N THR A 407 8.44 28.38 27.31
CA THR A 407 7.81 29.26 28.29
C THR A 407 8.84 29.81 29.29
N GLU A 408 8.43 30.73 30.16
CA GLU A 408 9.25 31.21 31.29
C GLU A 408 9.68 30.09 32.26
N LYS A 409 9.03 28.91 32.22
CA LYS A 409 9.27 27.78 33.12
C LYS A 409 9.85 26.54 32.44
N THR A 410 10.08 26.59 31.13
CA THR A 410 10.65 25.44 30.41
C THR A 410 12.06 25.14 30.91
N ILE A 411 12.31 23.87 31.23
CA ILE A 411 13.59 23.30 31.64
C ILE A 411 14.07 22.33 30.56
N LEU A 412 15.28 22.58 30.05
CA LEU A 412 16.05 21.66 29.24
C LEU A 412 16.99 20.86 30.15
N GLU A 413 16.85 19.54 30.16
CA GLU A 413 17.72 18.66 30.93
C GLU A 413 18.36 17.59 30.05
N PHE A 414 19.66 17.36 30.20
CA PHE A 414 20.43 16.39 29.40
C PHE A 414 21.75 16.02 30.07
N GLU A 415 22.39 14.95 29.60
CA GLU A 415 23.78 14.62 29.94
C GLU A 415 24.72 14.91 28.77
N PHE A 416 25.88 15.50 29.07
CA PHE A 416 26.90 15.83 28.09
C PHE A 416 28.26 15.26 28.47
N ARG A 417 28.99 14.76 27.46
CA ARG A 417 30.38 14.30 27.58
C ARG A 417 31.20 14.84 26.41
N SER A 418 32.38 15.37 26.72
CA SER A 418 33.40 15.74 25.74
C SER A 418 34.60 14.81 25.85
N ASP A 419 34.92 14.10 24.77
CA ASP A 419 36.10 13.22 24.72
C ASP A 419 37.33 13.96 24.20
N ILE A 420 37.13 14.86 23.25
CA ILE A 420 38.16 15.72 22.68
C ILE A 420 37.56 17.12 22.57
N ILE A 421 38.25 18.10 23.15
CA ILE A 421 37.79 19.49 23.19
C ILE A 421 37.81 20.10 21.78
N GLY A 422 36.70 20.76 21.41
CA GLY A 422 36.62 21.62 20.23
C GLY A 422 36.84 23.10 20.55
N GLU A 423 36.73 23.95 19.53
CA GLU A 423 36.68 25.40 19.70
C GLU A 423 35.38 25.82 20.37
N ILE A 424 34.25 25.24 19.96
CA ILE A 424 32.92 25.47 20.56
C ILE A 424 32.19 24.14 20.67
N GLN A 425 31.71 23.80 21.87
CA GLN A 425 30.80 22.68 22.10
C GLN A 425 29.56 23.20 22.82
N GLY A 426 28.38 22.98 22.26
CA GLY A 426 27.16 23.58 22.80
C GLY A 426 25.86 23.01 22.25
N ILE A 427 24.76 23.39 22.90
CA ILE A 427 23.39 23.05 22.52
C ILE A 427 22.53 24.31 22.49
N GLY A 428 21.58 24.45 21.56
CA GLY A 428 20.78 25.69 21.44
C GLY A 428 19.44 25.53 20.74
N PHE A 429 18.68 26.61 20.62
CA PHE A 429 17.37 26.64 19.96
C PHE A 429 17.35 27.59 18.77
N ASP A 430 16.64 27.20 17.71
CA ASP A 430 16.59 27.95 16.45
C ASP A 430 15.17 27.91 15.83
N THR A 431 14.89 28.86 14.93
CA THR A 431 13.57 29.10 14.34
C THR A 431 13.56 29.04 12.82
N ASP A 432 14.72 29.12 12.16
CA ASP A 432 14.79 29.34 10.72
C ASP A 432 16.01 28.69 10.04
N ASP A 433 16.74 27.82 10.75
CA ASP A 433 17.97 27.15 10.32
C ASP A 433 19.05 28.13 9.81
N LYS A 434 19.14 29.30 10.45
CA LYS A 434 20.16 30.30 10.11
C LYS A 434 20.88 30.70 11.37
N LEU A 435 22.21 30.74 11.31
CA LEU A 435 23.00 31.25 12.42
C LEU A 435 23.11 32.78 12.37
N SER A 436 22.05 33.49 12.77
CA SER A 436 22.07 34.94 12.94
C SER A 436 22.68 35.36 14.29
N ASN A 437 22.85 36.67 14.50
CA ASN A 437 23.31 37.20 15.78
C ASN A 437 22.28 37.00 16.92
N ASN A 438 21.01 36.75 16.60
CA ASN A 438 19.99 36.42 17.58
C ASN A 438 20.07 34.93 17.95
N ASP A 439 20.30 34.04 16.97
CA ASP A 439 20.42 32.59 17.20
C ASP A 439 21.64 32.25 18.03
N LYS A 440 22.74 32.97 17.82
CA LYS A 440 23.92 32.87 18.68
C LYS A 440 23.60 33.12 20.15
N LYS A 441 22.63 33.98 20.48
CA LYS A 441 22.22 34.24 21.88
C LYS A 441 21.35 33.13 22.47
N ARG A 442 20.91 32.18 21.65
CA ARG A 442 20.06 31.04 22.03
C ARG A 442 20.84 29.72 22.08
N VAL A 443 22.17 29.80 22.00
CA VAL A 443 23.12 28.68 22.16
C VAL A 443 23.72 28.71 23.56
N PHE A 444 23.63 27.60 24.29
CA PHE A 444 24.31 27.36 25.55
C PHE A 444 25.66 26.70 25.30
N GLN A 445 26.73 27.43 25.59
CA GLN A 445 28.09 26.90 25.46
C GLN A 445 28.44 26.02 26.66
N LEU A 446 28.83 24.78 26.39
CA LEU A 446 29.14 23.77 27.40
C LEU A 446 30.65 23.61 27.60
N GLU A 447 31.43 23.66 26.53
CA GLU A 447 32.90 23.62 26.56
C GLU A 447 33.49 24.34 25.33
N GLY A 448 34.82 24.43 25.25
CA GLY A 448 35.57 24.89 24.09
C GLY A 448 36.55 26.04 24.37
N THR A 449 37.42 26.35 23.42
CA THR A 449 38.43 27.43 23.56
C THR A 449 37.88 28.80 23.17
N ASP A 450 37.00 28.86 22.16
CA ASP A 450 36.40 30.09 21.65
C ASP A 450 35.07 30.41 22.38
N LYS A 451 34.42 31.53 22.02
CA LYS A 451 33.19 32.00 22.67
C LYS A 451 32.04 32.08 21.65
N LEU A 452 30.94 31.41 21.97
CA LEU A 452 29.68 31.51 21.25
C LEU A 452 28.52 31.44 22.23
N GLY A 453 27.56 32.34 22.11
CA GLY A 453 26.34 32.35 22.91
C GLY A 453 26.52 32.49 24.42
N ILE A 454 25.63 31.83 25.17
CA ILE A 454 25.49 31.90 26.61
C ILE A 454 26.58 31.04 27.26
N SER A 455 27.55 31.70 27.90
CA SER A 455 28.71 31.03 28.51
C SER A 455 28.52 30.59 29.96
N ASP A 456 27.34 30.80 30.55
CA ASP A 456 27.06 30.52 31.97
C ASP A 456 27.25 29.04 32.33
N PHE A 457 27.11 28.14 31.34
CA PHE A 457 27.22 26.70 31.48
C PHE A 457 28.56 26.12 30.99
N LYS A 458 29.50 26.99 30.60
CA LYS A 458 30.81 26.58 30.10
C LYS A 458 31.67 26.01 31.22
N ASN A 459 32.04 24.75 31.11
CA ASN A 459 32.85 24.02 32.09
C ASN A 459 34.00 23.29 31.39
N LYS A 460 35.06 22.96 32.14
CA LYS A 460 36.15 22.11 31.65
C LYS A 460 35.81 20.64 31.97
N ILE A 461 35.23 19.93 31.00
CA ILE A 461 34.63 18.59 31.13
C ILE A 461 35.46 17.54 30.41
N THR A 462 36.27 17.91 29.42
CA THR A 462 37.07 16.97 28.62
C THR A 462 37.86 16.02 29.52
N GLY A 463 37.61 14.71 29.35
CA GLY A 463 38.24 13.64 30.12
C GLY A 463 37.68 13.39 31.54
N GLN A 464 36.55 14.03 31.92
CA GLN A 464 35.91 13.87 33.24
C GLN A 464 34.65 13.00 33.22
N GLY A 465 34.26 12.46 32.06
CA GLY A 465 33.06 11.62 31.89
C GLY A 465 31.79 12.41 31.63
N TRP A 466 30.63 11.82 31.91
CA TRP A 466 29.31 12.42 31.70
C TRP A 466 28.99 13.45 32.79
N LYS A 467 28.43 14.59 32.39
CA LYS A 467 27.93 15.64 33.27
C LYS A 467 26.48 15.97 32.94
N THR A 468 25.62 16.00 33.94
CA THR A 468 24.22 16.41 33.81
C THR A 468 24.09 17.93 33.81
N TYR A 469 23.25 18.43 32.90
CA TYR A 469 22.85 19.82 32.75
C TYR A 469 21.34 19.93 32.95
N GLN A 470 20.93 20.95 33.68
CA GLN A 470 19.54 21.35 33.86
C GLN A 470 19.50 22.87 33.69
N ILE A 471 18.83 23.34 32.65
CA ILE A 471 18.83 24.74 32.22
C ILE A 471 17.38 25.20 32.17
N THR A 472 17.01 26.17 33.00
CA THR A 472 15.74 26.89 32.84
C THR A 472 15.86 27.79 31.62
N VAL A 473 15.37 27.34 30.47
CA VAL A 473 15.55 28.03 29.18
C VAL A 473 14.81 29.37 29.17
N GLY A 474 13.64 29.40 29.84
CA GLY A 474 12.80 30.59 29.98
C GLY A 474 13.47 31.80 30.64
N ASP A 475 14.53 31.60 31.43
CA ASP A 475 15.33 32.70 32.02
C ASP A 475 16.12 33.47 30.96
N TYR A 476 16.34 32.87 29.79
CA TYR A 476 17.14 33.43 28.71
C TYR A 476 16.27 33.90 27.53
N PHE A 477 15.30 33.09 27.13
CA PHE A 477 14.38 33.39 26.04
C PHE A 477 13.11 32.54 26.10
N THR A 478 12.04 33.06 25.50
CA THR A 478 10.74 32.38 25.33
C THR A 478 10.28 32.51 23.89
N GLY A 479 9.37 31.64 23.45
CA GLY A 479 8.77 31.68 22.11
C GLY A 479 8.69 30.31 21.46
N ASP A 480 8.22 30.28 20.23
CA ASP A 480 8.11 29.06 19.44
C ASP A 480 9.41 28.78 18.70
N PHE A 481 9.86 27.53 18.73
CA PHE A 481 11.10 27.06 18.15
C PHE A 481 10.84 25.82 17.31
N ASN A 482 11.57 25.71 16.21
CA ASN A 482 11.42 24.61 15.26
C ASN A 482 12.63 23.66 15.30
N TYR A 483 13.72 24.05 15.96
CA TYR A 483 14.95 23.28 15.98
C TYR A 483 15.68 23.30 17.34
N LEU A 484 16.21 22.14 17.72
CA LEU A 484 17.24 21.99 18.75
C LEU A 484 18.59 21.73 18.08
N THR A 485 19.61 22.53 18.38
CA THR A 485 20.90 22.55 17.68
C THR A 485 22.01 21.96 18.54
N PHE A 486 22.93 21.21 17.92
CA PHE A 486 24.11 20.59 18.53
C PHE A 486 25.36 21.06 17.80
N ILE A 487 26.27 21.68 18.54
CA ILE A 487 27.42 22.38 17.98
C ILE A 487 28.69 21.69 18.45
N ASN A 488 29.53 21.28 17.51
CA ASN A 488 30.89 20.79 17.73
C ASN A 488 31.81 21.42 16.68
N ASP A 489 32.29 22.62 16.99
CA ASP A 489 33.14 23.44 16.13
C ASP A 489 34.61 23.14 16.40
N HIS A 490 35.39 22.86 15.36
CA HIS A 490 36.83 22.68 15.44
C HIS A 490 37.46 22.89 14.06
N ASP A 491 37.26 24.08 13.49
CA ASP A 491 37.74 24.43 12.16
C ASP A 491 39.14 25.08 12.14
N LYS A 492 39.68 25.50 13.29
CA LYS A 492 41.08 25.92 13.47
C LYS A 492 41.86 24.90 14.32
N GLY A 493 42.38 23.85 13.70
CA GLY A 493 43.24 22.87 14.39
C GLY A 493 43.19 21.48 13.77
N GLU A 494 43.59 20.46 14.54
CA GLU A 494 43.32 19.07 14.21
C GLU A 494 41.82 18.82 14.39
N LYS A 495 41.12 18.46 13.30
CA LYS A 495 39.67 18.31 13.26
C LYS A 495 39.21 17.03 13.95
N ASN A 496 39.34 16.94 15.27
CA ASN A 496 39.07 15.71 16.02
C ASN A 496 38.21 15.92 17.27
N ALA A 497 37.52 17.06 17.41
CA ALA A 497 36.63 17.30 18.55
C ALA A 497 35.52 16.23 18.63
N VAL A 498 35.08 15.86 19.83
CA VAL A 498 34.02 14.86 20.01
C VAL A 498 33.09 15.29 21.13
N SER A 499 31.81 15.48 20.79
CA SER A 499 30.72 15.81 21.70
C SER A 499 29.68 14.71 21.72
N GLN A 500 29.20 14.34 22.91
CA GLN A 500 28.15 13.36 23.09
C GLN A 500 27.04 13.89 24.00
N TYR A 501 25.79 13.66 23.62
CA TYR A 501 24.59 14.04 24.37
C TYR A 501 23.69 12.82 24.56
N ARG A 502 23.04 12.71 25.72
CA ARG A 502 22.02 11.68 25.97
C ARG A 502 21.02 12.10 27.02
N ASN A 503 19.94 11.33 27.17
CA ASN A 503 18.89 11.53 28.19
C ASN A 503 18.29 12.94 28.12
N LEU A 504 18.01 13.43 26.91
CA LEU A 504 17.58 14.80 26.70
C LEU A 504 16.06 14.92 26.87
N ARG A 505 15.60 15.88 27.67
CA ARG A 505 14.17 16.12 27.92
C ARG A 505 13.84 17.58 28.11
N LEU A 506 12.62 17.95 27.69
CA LEU A 506 12.01 19.27 27.90
C LEU A 506 10.72 19.14 28.71
N TYR A 507 10.60 19.98 29.74
CA TYR A 507 9.48 19.94 30.67
C TYR A 507 9.30 21.29 31.37
N GLU A 508 8.16 21.51 32.00
CA GLU A 508 7.85 22.73 32.74
C GLU A 508 8.22 22.61 34.22
N GLU A 509 8.77 23.67 34.82
CA GLU A 509 9.13 23.71 36.23
C GLU A 509 7.94 23.35 37.14
N GLY A 510 8.11 22.28 37.93
CA GLY A 510 7.08 21.73 38.82
C GLY A 510 6.36 20.48 38.29
N GLN A 511 6.66 20.03 37.07
CA GLN A 511 6.16 18.74 36.55
C GLN A 511 6.82 17.55 37.27
N GLN A 512 6.02 16.52 37.57
CA GLN A 512 6.50 15.27 38.17
C GLN A 512 7.10 14.38 37.07
N LEU A 513 8.40 14.13 37.14
CA LEU A 513 9.12 13.36 36.13
C LEU A 513 9.39 11.92 36.59
N PRO A 514 9.39 10.93 35.67
CA PRO A 514 9.95 9.62 35.95
C PRO A 514 11.46 9.72 36.22
N PRO A 515 12.06 8.78 36.98
CA PRO A 515 13.50 8.73 37.20
C PRO A 515 14.25 8.57 35.87
N ILE A 516 15.41 9.23 35.72
CA ILE A 516 16.32 8.99 34.58
C ILE A 516 16.88 7.58 34.72
N GLU A 517 16.59 6.70 33.77
CA GLU A 517 17.23 5.38 33.70
C GLU A 517 18.70 5.58 33.29
N THR A 518 19.63 5.30 34.21
CA THR A 518 21.05 5.38 33.90
C THR A 518 21.47 4.06 33.25
N PRO A 519 22.08 4.06 32.04
CA PRO A 519 22.63 2.85 31.45
C PRO A 519 23.69 2.23 32.37
N ALA A 520 23.69 0.91 32.52
CA ALA A 520 24.61 0.19 33.38
C ALA A 520 26.08 0.52 33.03
N THR A 521 26.86 0.90 34.04
CA THR A 521 28.28 1.24 33.87
C THR A 521 29.10 -0.02 33.59
N PRO A 522 29.92 -0.09 32.51
CA PRO A 522 30.93 -1.14 32.39
C PRO A 522 31.95 -1.04 33.54
N PRO A 523 32.55 -2.14 34.02
CA PRO A 523 33.54 -2.08 35.10
C PRO A 523 34.73 -1.21 34.70
N ALA A 524 35.10 -0.27 35.56
CA ALA A 524 36.23 0.63 35.34
C ALA A 524 37.55 -0.14 35.16
N GLU A 525 38.18 -0.02 34.00
CA GLU A 525 39.57 -0.42 33.83
C GLU A 525 40.47 0.48 34.68
N THR A 526 41.31 -0.16 35.49
CA THR A 526 42.27 0.50 36.36
C THR A 526 43.41 1.08 35.51
N PRO A 527 43.78 2.36 35.62
CA PRO A 527 44.84 2.93 34.79
C PRO A 527 46.20 2.29 35.11
N ALA A 528 46.83 1.67 34.12
CA ALA A 528 48.21 1.22 34.22
C ALA A 528 49.16 2.43 34.21
N THR A 529 49.94 2.57 35.28
CA THR A 529 51.07 3.49 35.41
C THR A 529 52.10 3.31 34.27
N PRO A 530 52.64 4.39 33.68
CA PRO A 530 53.64 4.28 32.62
C PRO A 530 55.03 3.97 33.20
N PRO A 531 55.84 3.07 32.62
CA PRO A 531 57.24 2.95 32.97
C PRO A 531 58.09 3.98 32.20
N ALA A 532 59.04 4.56 32.93
CA ALA A 532 59.99 5.56 32.46
C ALA A 532 61.01 5.04 31.43
N GLU A 533 61.44 5.95 30.56
CA GLU A 533 62.55 5.81 29.63
C GLU A 533 63.92 5.67 30.33
N THR A 534 64.83 4.84 29.80
CA THR A 534 66.24 5.18 29.48
C THR A 534 66.97 3.99 28.80
N PRO A 535 68.10 4.20 28.08
CA PRO A 535 68.37 3.57 26.78
C PRO A 535 69.67 2.73 26.72
N THR A 536 70.01 2.24 25.52
CA THR A 536 71.37 1.99 24.95
C THR A 536 71.83 0.54 24.64
N THR A 537 71.78 0.20 23.34
CA THR A 537 72.81 -0.39 22.44
C THR A 537 73.29 -1.87 22.51
N PRO A 538 73.72 -2.46 21.35
CA PRO A 538 73.69 -3.90 20.99
C PRO A 538 75.09 -4.59 21.01
N PRO A 539 75.25 -5.92 20.79
CA PRO A 539 75.39 -6.48 19.42
C PRO A 539 75.07 -7.99 19.18
N ALA A 540 74.99 -8.34 17.87
CA ALA A 540 75.46 -9.56 17.18
C ALA A 540 74.60 -10.86 17.09
N GLU A 541 73.93 -10.99 15.93
CA GLU A 541 74.11 -12.00 14.87
C GLU A 541 73.94 -13.55 15.09
N THR A 542 72.82 -14.04 14.52
CA THR A 542 72.65 -15.23 13.61
C THR A 542 72.53 -16.65 14.20
N PRO A 543 71.77 -17.58 13.56
CA PRO A 543 70.38 -17.55 13.12
C PRO A 543 69.55 -18.64 13.86
N ALA A 544 68.31 -18.34 14.26
CA ALA A 544 67.39 -19.37 14.75
C ALA A 544 66.11 -19.34 13.92
N THR A 545 65.86 -20.48 13.30
CA THR A 545 64.65 -20.94 12.62
C THR A 545 63.38 -20.36 13.27
N PRO A 546 62.42 -19.81 12.50
CA PRO A 546 61.14 -19.44 13.07
C PRO A 546 60.48 -20.71 13.64
N PRO A 547 60.00 -20.70 14.90
CA PRO A 547 59.11 -21.74 15.37
C PRO A 547 57.87 -21.70 14.49
N ALA A 548 57.49 -22.87 13.95
CA ALA A 548 56.23 -23.05 13.28
C ALA A 548 55.11 -22.51 14.17
N GLU A 549 54.42 -21.48 13.67
CA GLU A 549 53.15 -21.05 14.22
C GLU A 549 52.23 -22.27 14.20
N THR A 550 51.74 -22.63 15.37
CA THR A 550 50.71 -23.65 15.51
C THR A 550 49.44 -23.04 14.92
N PRO A 551 48.79 -23.64 13.91
CA PRO A 551 47.58 -23.04 13.33
C PRO A 551 46.52 -22.98 14.42
N THR A 552 46.02 -21.77 14.67
CA THR A 552 44.88 -21.51 15.52
C THR A 552 43.68 -22.30 15.00
N THR A 553 43.13 -23.18 15.83
CA THR A 553 41.96 -24.02 15.55
C THR A 553 40.66 -23.24 15.75
N GLN A 554 40.44 -22.21 14.93
CA GLN A 554 39.18 -21.48 14.84
C GLN A 554 38.77 -21.43 13.36
N ALA A 555 37.48 -21.61 13.05
CA ALA A 555 36.98 -21.48 11.69
C ALA A 555 37.29 -20.06 11.18
N ASN A 556 38.00 -19.96 10.06
CA ASN A 556 38.34 -18.67 9.48
C ASN A 556 37.12 -18.18 8.70
N THR A 557 36.29 -17.37 9.34
CA THR A 557 35.33 -16.52 8.63
C THR A 557 36.12 -15.50 7.82
N ILE A 558 35.86 -15.45 6.52
CA ILE A 558 36.56 -14.58 5.60
C ILE A 558 35.79 -13.26 5.49
N ASN A 559 36.44 -12.20 5.96
CA ASN A 559 35.99 -10.83 5.80
C ASN A 559 36.67 -10.22 4.56
N PHE A 560 35.87 -9.65 3.66
CA PHE A 560 36.30 -8.93 2.48
C PHE A 560 36.83 -7.55 2.88
N GLU A 561 38.13 -7.44 3.11
CA GLU A 561 38.80 -6.15 3.24
C GLU A 561 39.24 -5.66 1.86
N LEU A 562 38.85 -4.43 1.51
CA LEU A 562 39.03 -3.89 0.15
C LEU A 562 40.51 -3.84 -0.27
N ASP A 563 41.43 -3.62 0.66
CA ASP A 563 42.87 -3.58 0.44
C ASP A 563 43.50 -4.97 0.19
N LYS A 564 42.78 -6.06 0.52
CA LYS A 564 43.21 -7.44 0.27
C LYS A 564 42.69 -8.02 -1.04
N ILE A 565 41.80 -7.32 -1.74
CA ILE A 565 41.22 -7.76 -3.03
C ILE A 565 41.91 -7.06 -4.19
N SER A 566 42.33 -7.82 -5.19
CA SER A 566 42.95 -7.28 -6.41
C SER A 566 42.59 -8.09 -7.65
N SER A 567 42.90 -7.58 -8.84
CA SER A 567 42.70 -8.27 -10.11
C SER A 567 43.48 -9.59 -10.16
N TYR A 568 42.88 -10.61 -10.78
CA TYR A 568 43.49 -11.94 -10.91
C TYR A 568 43.97 -12.22 -12.34
N ALA A 569 45.21 -12.73 -12.46
CA ALA A 569 45.81 -13.28 -13.68
C ALA A 569 45.77 -12.37 -14.94
N GLY A 570 45.62 -11.05 -14.78
CA GLY A 570 45.52 -10.09 -15.89
C GLY A 570 44.32 -10.30 -16.82
N GLN A 571 43.30 -11.04 -16.37
CA GLN A 571 42.05 -11.26 -17.10
C GLN A 571 40.99 -10.19 -16.80
N ASP A 572 41.23 -9.41 -15.74
CA ASP A 572 40.33 -8.37 -15.27
C ASP A 572 40.31 -7.19 -16.24
N LYS A 573 39.17 -6.95 -16.88
CA LYS A 573 39.03 -5.86 -17.88
C LYS A 573 38.27 -4.65 -17.32
N HIS A 574 37.69 -4.76 -16.12
CA HIS A 574 36.85 -3.74 -15.47
C HIS A 574 36.93 -3.80 -13.93
N ASP A 575 36.89 -2.65 -13.24
CA ASP A 575 36.98 -2.58 -11.77
C ASP A 575 35.59 -2.52 -11.10
N ASN A 576 34.75 -3.54 -11.33
CA ASN A 576 33.37 -3.58 -10.84
C ASN A 576 33.20 -4.57 -9.67
N LEU A 577 33.61 -4.11 -8.48
CA LEU A 577 33.59 -4.83 -7.21
C LEU A 577 32.86 -4.00 -6.14
N THR A 578 31.93 -4.61 -5.41
CA THR A 578 31.31 -4.03 -4.21
C THR A 578 31.45 -4.96 -3.01
N ILE A 579 31.67 -4.37 -1.83
CA ILE A 579 31.74 -5.06 -0.53
C ILE A 579 30.62 -4.51 0.35
N SER A 580 29.84 -5.40 0.96
CA SER A 580 28.70 -5.05 1.81
C SER A 580 28.61 -5.96 3.03
N ASP A 581 27.57 -5.75 3.86
CA ASP A 581 27.26 -6.59 5.02
C ASP A 581 28.40 -6.71 6.02
N ASN A 582 28.90 -5.56 6.52
CA ASN A 582 30.04 -5.53 7.45
C ASN A 582 31.27 -6.34 6.98
N THR A 583 31.59 -6.25 5.68
CA THR A 583 32.66 -7.02 5.01
C THR A 583 32.38 -8.51 4.80
N GLN A 584 31.15 -8.99 4.98
CA GLN A 584 30.78 -10.40 4.80
C GLN A 584 30.26 -10.76 3.41
N GLN A 585 30.03 -9.78 2.53
CA GLN A 585 29.55 -10.00 1.18
C GLN A 585 30.41 -9.30 0.12
N ILE A 586 30.63 -10.00 -0.99
CA ILE A 586 31.32 -9.50 -2.18
C ILE A 586 30.43 -9.69 -3.42
N LYS A 587 30.34 -8.65 -4.26
CA LYS A 587 29.67 -8.69 -5.57
C LYS A 587 30.67 -8.32 -6.65
N ILE A 588 30.81 -9.18 -7.66
CA ILE A 588 31.63 -8.95 -8.85
C ILE A 588 30.75 -8.98 -10.11
N GLN A 589 30.97 -8.02 -11.00
CA GLN A 589 30.11 -7.80 -12.17
C GLN A 589 30.90 -7.79 -13.48
N GLU A 590 30.21 -7.94 -14.59
CA GLU A 590 30.75 -7.97 -15.95
C GLU A 590 31.79 -9.08 -16.19
N ASN A 591 32.83 -8.83 -16.98
CA ASN A 591 33.95 -9.75 -17.14
C ASN A 591 35.07 -9.41 -16.15
N THR A 592 34.93 -9.90 -14.92
CA THR A 592 35.75 -9.53 -13.77
C THR A 592 36.28 -10.76 -13.06
N TRP A 593 37.59 -10.77 -12.82
CA TRP A 593 38.30 -11.85 -12.14
C TRP A 593 39.08 -11.24 -10.97
N LYS A 594 38.66 -11.54 -9.74
CA LYS A 594 39.28 -11.00 -8.52
C LYS A 594 39.97 -12.10 -7.71
N LYS A 595 40.96 -11.72 -6.93
CA LYS A 595 41.60 -12.57 -5.92
C LYS A 595 41.61 -11.84 -4.58
N LEU A 596 41.42 -12.59 -3.51
CA LEU A 596 41.65 -12.18 -2.13
C LEU A 596 42.97 -12.76 -1.67
N ALA A 597 43.89 -11.90 -1.19
CA ALA A 597 45.13 -12.34 -0.57
C ALA A 597 44.85 -13.06 0.75
N PHE A 598 45.18 -14.35 0.80
CA PHE A 598 44.85 -15.23 1.90
C PHE A 598 45.79 -16.44 1.93
N ASP A 599 46.69 -16.47 2.90
CA ASP A 599 47.60 -17.61 3.09
C ASP A 599 46.88 -18.72 3.85
N TYR A 600 46.67 -19.87 3.20
CA TYR A 600 45.96 -21.01 3.79
C TYR A 600 46.46 -22.35 3.29
N GLN A 601 46.55 -23.32 4.22
CA GLN A 601 46.94 -24.70 3.91
C GLN A 601 45.69 -25.58 3.81
N VAL A 602 45.37 -26.03 2.60
CA VAL A 602 44.29 -26.99 2.35
C VAL A 602 44.77 -28.40 2.67
N THR A 603 44.09 -29.07 3.60
CA THR A 603 44.30 -30.47 3.98
C THR A 603 43.22 -31.38 3.37
N GLU A 604 43.35 -32.70 3.54
CA GLU A 604 42.33 -33.68 3.12
C GLU A 604 40.95 -33.43 3.76
N LYS A 605 40.88 -32.64 4.84
CA LYS A 605 39.66 -32.37 5.60
C LYS A 605 39.14 -30.94 5.47
N THR A 606 39.80 -30.08 4.68
CA THR A 606 39.36 -28.69 4.56
C THR A 606 37.98 -28.61 3.89
N ILE A 607 37.06 -27.89 4.52
CA ILE A 607 35.73 -27.55 4.02
C ILE A 607 35.69 -26.05 3.70
N LEU A 608 35.29 -25.73 2.47
CA LEU A 608 34.93 -24.39 2.02
C LEU A 608 33.40 -24.28 2.05
N GLU A 609 32.88 -23.37 2.87
CA GLU A 609 31.45 -23.09 3.00
C GLU A 609 31.16 -21.64 2.60
N PHE A 610 30.13 -21.41 1.78
CA PHE A 610 29.73 -20.07 1.36
C PHE A 610 28.33 -20.09 0.75
N GLU A 611 27.70 -18.91 0.64
CA GLU A 611 26.51 -18.73 -0.18
C GLU A 611 26.88 -18.02 -1.48
N PHE A 612 26.31 -18.47 -2.60
CA PHE A 612 26.51 -17.88 -3.92
C PHE A 612 25.18 -17.54 -4.58
N ARG A 613 25.11 -16.38 -5.21
CA ARG A 613 23.98 -15.91 -6.02
C ARG A 613 24.50 -15.44 -7.38
N SER A 614 23.80 -15.83 -8.44
CA SER A 614 24.03 -15.33 -9.79
C SER A 614 22.81 -14.54 -10.24
N ASP A 615 22.97 -13.24 -10.54
CA ASP A 615 21.86 -12.42 -11.05
C ASP A 615 21.79 -12.44 -12.56
N ILE A 616 22.95 -12.42 -13.21
CA ILE A 616 23.08 -12.54 -14.66
C ILE A 616 24.13 -13.60 -14.95
N ARG A 617 23.73 -14.60 -15.73
CA ARG A 617 24.55 -15.75 -16.07
C ARG A 617 25.75 -15.36 -16.91
N GLY A 618 26.96 -15.63 -16.43
CA GLY A 618 28.19 -15.57 -17.23
C GLY A 618 28.49 -16.86 -18.01
N GLU A 619 29.56 -16.84 -18.79
CA GLU A 619 30.11 -18.04 -19.41
C GLU A 619 30.73 -18.97 -18.37
N ILE A 620 31.42 -18.40 -17.38
CA ILE A 620 32.00 -19.12 -16.25
C ILE A 620 31.80 -18.29 -14.98
N GLN A 621 31.14 -18.87 -13.99
CA GLN A 621 31.04 -18.30 -12.64
C GLN A 621 31.58 -19.33 -11.65
N GLY A 622 32.53 -18.93 -10.81
CA GLY A 622 33.26 -19.89 -9.98
C GLY A 622 34.11 -19.29 -8.88
N ILE A 623 34.51 -20.14 -7.95
CA ILE A 623 35.42 -19.81 -6.84
C ILE A 623 36.59 -20.81 -6.82
N GLY A 624 37.80 -20.38 -6.51
CA GLY A 624 38.97 -21.26 -6.58
C GLY A 624 40.15 -20.84 -5.72
N PHE A 625 41.23 -21.62 -5.80
CA PHE A 625 42.47 -21.40 -5.04
C PHE A 625 43.69 -21.28 -5.96
N ASP A 626 44.60 -20.37 -5.64
CA ASP A 626 45.78 -20.07 -6.44
C ASP A 626 47.05 -19.86 -5.59
N THR A 627 48.22 -20.04 -6.21
CA THR A 627 49.54 -20.02 -5.56
C THR A 627 50.47 -18.92 -6.06
N ASP A 628 50.24 -18.36 -7.25
CA ASP A 628 51.22 -17.45 -7.87
C ASP A 628 50.61 -16.33 -8.72
N ASP A 629 49.30 -16.11 -8.62
CA ASP A 629 48.52 -15.13 -9.38
C ASP A 629 48.64 -15.31 -10.90
N LYS A 630 48.63 -16.57 -11.35
CA LYS A 630 48.66 -16.89 -12.78
C LYS A 630 47.66 -17.99 -13.10
N LEU A 631 46.97 -17.85 -14.22
CA LEU A 631 46.06 -18.89 -14.70
C LEU A 631 46.79 -19.93 -15.56
N SER A 632 47.33 -20.98 -14.94
CA SER A 632 47.88 -22.17 -15.61
C SER A 632 46.84 -23.30 -15.74
N ASN A 633 47.19 -24.37 -16.46
CA ASN A 633 46.34 -25.56 -16.55
C ASN A 633 46.18 -26.29 -15.21
N ASN A 634 47.08 -26.08 -14.25
CA ASN A 634 46.92 -26.61 -12.90
C ASN A 634 45.95 -25.75 -12.09
N ASP A 635 45.97 -24.42 -12.25
CA ASP A 635 45.07 -23.50 -11.56
C ASP A 635 43.62 -23.69 -11.98
N LYS A 636 43.39 -23.98 -13.27
CA LYS A 636 42.05 -24.35 -13.76
C LYS A 636 41.48 -25.54 -13.01
N LYS A 637 42.29 -26.52 -12.59
CA LYS A 637 41.82 -27.69 -11.82
C LYS A 637 41.52 -27.37 -10.36
N ARG A 638 41.74 -26.14 -9.91
CA ARG A 638 41.53 -25.66 -8.55
C ARG A 638 40.42 -24.61 -8.47
N VAL A 639 39.61 -24.51 -9.53
CA VAL A 639 38.41 -23.67 -9.63
C VAL A 639 37.18 -24.55 -9.60
N PHE A 640 36.26 -24.27 -8.69
CA PHE A 640 34.92 -24.86 -8.63
C PHE A 640 33.96 -24.02 -9.48
N GLN A 641 33.49 -24.60 -10.59
CA GLN A 641 32.50 -23.95 -11.43
C GLN A 641 31.12 -24.10 -10.80
N LEU A 642 30.47 -22.97 -10.51
CA LEU A 642 29.16 -22.90 -9.88
C LEU A 642 28.06 -22.73 -10.94
N GLU A 643 28.31 -21.93 -11.97
CA GLU A 643 27.39 -21.74 -13.09
C GLU A 643 28.17 -21.41 -14.39
N GLY A 644 27.47 -21.39 -15.52
CA GLY A 644 27.94 -20.82 -16.78
C GLY A 644 27.72 -21.72 -17.99
N THR A 645 27.96 -21.22 -19.20
CA THR A 645 27.80 -21.97 -20.47
C THR A 645 29.07 -22.72 -20.86
N ASP A 646 30.24 -22.13 -20.64
CA ASP A 646 31.54 -22.72 -20.95
C ASP A 646 32.01 -23.68 -19.83
N LYS A 647 33.08 -24.44 -20.10
CA LYS A 647 33.67 -25.40 -19.15
C LYS A 647 35.03 -24.91 -18.68
N LEU A 648 35.13 -24.60 -17.39
CA LEU A 648 36.39 -24.28 -16.73
C LEU A 648 36.41 -24.91 -15.35
N GLY A 649 37.45 -25.69 -15.07
CA GLY A 649 37.66 -26.31 -13.76
C GLY A 649 36.72 -27.45 -13.40
N ILE A 650 36.48 -27.59 -12.10
CA ILE A 650 35.72 -28.68 -11.49
C ILE A 650 34.23 -28.37 -11.64
N SER A 651 33.53 -29.19 -12.42
CA SER A 651 32.12 -28.97 -12.75
C SER A 651 31.13 -29.66 -11.81
N ASP A 652 31.60 -30.34 -10.77
CA ASP A 652 30.77 -31.15 -9.87
C ASP A 652 29.71 -30.30 -9.13
N PHE A 653 29.98 -29.01 -8.97
CA PHE A 653 29.13 -28.03 -8.28
C PHE A 653 28.36 -27.11 -9.23
N LYS A 654 28.44 -27.38 -10.55
CA LYS A 654 27.80 -26.57 -11.59
C LYS A 654 26.29 -26.79 -11.58
N ASN A 655 25.54 -25.72 -11.31
CA ASN A 655 24.09 -25.70 -11.29
C ASN A 655 23.56 -24.54 -12.13
N LYS A 656 22.27 -24.58 -12.49
CA LYS A 656 21.56 -23.40 -12.99
C LYS A 656 21.07 -22.63 -11.77
N ILE A 657 21.61 -21.46 -11.50
CA ILE A 657 21.42 -20.66 -10.26
C ILE A 657 20.82 -19.30 -10.59
N THR A 658 21.07 -18.79 -11.80
CA THR A 658 20.49 -17.53 -12.27
C THR A 658 18.97 -17.54 -12.12
N GLY A 659 18.45 -16.59 -11.34
CA GLY A 659 17.02 -16.47 -11.02
C GLY A 659 16.51 -17.35 -9.86
N GLN A 660 17.40 -18.02 -9.10
CA GLN A 660 17.04 -18.91 -7.98
C GLN A 660 17.43 -18.37 -6.59
N GLY A 661 18.00 -17.15 -6.52
CA GLY A 661 18.44 -16.54 -5.26
C GLY A 661 19.78 -17.08 -4.73
N TRP A 662 20.00 -16.98 -3.42
CA TRP A 662 21.22 -17.46 -2.75
C TRP A 662 21.22 -18.98 -2.61
N LYS A 663 22.33 -19.62 -2.97
CA LYS A 663 22.56 -21.05 -2.81
C LYS A 663 23.75 -21.31 -1.92
N THR A 664 23.56 -22.11 -0.88
CA THR A 664 24.65 -22.55 0.01
C THR A 664 25.48 -23.66 -0.64
N TYR A 665 26.79 -23.53 -0.55
CA TYR A 665 27.80 -24.50 -0.96
C TYR A 665 28.61 -24.91 0.26
N GLN A 666 28.83 -26.21 0.39
CA GLN A 666 29.76 -26.80 1.34
C GLN A 666 30.60 -27.81 0.55
N ILE A 667 31.88 -27.50 0.37
CA ILE A 667 32.80 -28.24 -0.49
C ILE A 667 33.95 -28.75 0.35
N THR A 668 34.10 -30.07 0.46
CA THR A 668 35.32 -30.69 0.99
C THR A 668 36.44 -30.53 -0.03
N VAL A 669 37.22 -29.45 0.07
CA VAL A 669 38.26 -29.07 -0.89
C VAL A 669 39.35 -30.15 -0.99
N GLY A 670 39.64 -30.82 0.14
CA GLY A 670 40.62 -31.90 0.24
C GLY A 670 40.35 -33.11 -0.67
N ASP A 671 39.10 -33.33 -1.09
CA ASP A 671 38.73 -34.37 -2.06
C ASP A 671 39.28 -34.09 -3.46
N TYR A 672 39.63 -32.83 -3.74
CA TYR A 672 40.09 -32.36 -5.04
C TYR A 672 41.58 -32.04 -5.06
N PHE A 673 42.09 -31.32 -4.05
CA PHE A 673 43.50 -30.97 -3.94
C PHE A 673 43.89 -30.57 -2.51
N THR A 674 45.18 -30.69 -2.20
CA THR A 674 45.80 -30.25 -0.94
C THR A 674 47.06 -29.43 -1.20
N GLY A 675 47.50 -28.64 -0.23
CA GLY A 675 48.73 -27.83 -0.32
C GLY A 675 48.57 -26.42 0.22
N ASP A 676 49.64 -25.63 0.11
CA ASP A 676 49.67 -24.24 0.54
C ASP A 676 49.21 -23.32 -0.59
N PHE A 677 48.31 -22.38 -0.28
CA PHE A 677 47.72 -21.43 -1.21
C PHE A 677 47.85 -20.01 -0.68
N ASN A 678 47.97 -19.05 -1.61
CA ASN A 678 48.16 -17.63 -1.27
C ASN A 678 46.95 -16.76 -1.65
N TYR A 679 46.03 -17.31 -2.45
CA TYR A 679 44.88 -16.57 -2.95
C TYR A 679 43.62 -17.41 -3.03
N LEU A 680 42.49 -16.80 -2.66
CA LEU A 680 41.14 -17.26 -3.01
C LEU A 680 40.65 -16.44 -4.20
N THR A 681 40.22 -17.09 -5.28
CA THR A 681 39.87 -16.47 -6.55
C THR A 681 38.36 -16.51 -6.80
N PHE A 682 37.83 -15.43 -7.38
CA PHE A 682 36.44 -15.27 -7.76
C PHE A 682 36.37 -14.96 -9.26
N ILE A 683 35.64 -15.78 -9.99
CA ILE A 683 35.64 -15.81 -11.45
C ILE A 683 34.24 -15.47 -11.94
N ASN A 684 34.13 -14.42 -12.74
CA ASN A 684 32.91 -14.02 -13.43
C ASN A 684 33.28 -13.68 -14.88
N ASP A 685 33.35 -14.70 -15.73
CA ASP A 685 33.74 -14.60 -17.14
C ASP A 685 32.51 -14.41 -18.02
N HIS A 686 32.56 -13.40 -18.89
CA HIS A 686 31.51 -13.13 -19.88
C HIS A 686 32.10 -12.36 -21.07
N ASP A 687 33.12 -12.94 -21.72
CA ASP A 687 33.90 -12.32 -22.80
C ASP A 687 33.37 -12.56 -24.22
N LYS A 688 32.40 -13.46 -24.40
CA LYS A 688 31.64 -13.77 -25.64
C LYS A 688 30.14 -13.47 -25.46
N GLY A 689 29.80 -12.22 -25.13
CA GLY A 689 28.40 -11.79 -25.00
C GLY A 689 28.25 -10.33 -24.61
N GLU A 690 27.14 -9.99 -23.96
CA GLU A 690 26.79 -8.64 -23.49
C GLU A 690 27.66 -8.14 -22.31
N LYS A 691 28.63 -8.95 -21.84
CA LYS A 691 29.58 -8.62 -20.76
C LYS A 691 28.93 -8.13 -19.46
N ASN A 692 27.78 -8.66 -19.10
CA ASN A 692 26.96 -8.20 -17.98
C ASN A 692 26.78 -9.25 -16.87
N ALA A 693 27.63 -10.27 -16.78
CA ALA A 693 27.47 -11.32 -15.77
C ALA A 693 27.56 -10.74 -14.33
N VAL A 694 26.85 -11.33 -13.36
CA VAL A 694 26.89 -10.86 -11.97
C VAL A 694 26.95 -12.05 -11.02
N SER A 695 28.00 -12.09 -10.21
CA SER A 695 28.24 -13.10 -9.18
C SER A 695 28.34 -12.44 -7.80
N GLN A 696 27.67 -13.02 -6.81
CA GLN A 696 27.74 -12.57 -5.42
C GLN A 696 28.10 -13.74 -4.49
N TYR A 697 28.92 -13.47 -3.47
CA TYR A 697 29.31 -14.43 -2.45
C TYR A 697 29.14 -13.81 -1.06
N ARG A 698 28.66 -14.59 -0.08
CA ARG A 698 28.61 -14.16 1.33
C ARG A 698 28.80 -15.33 2.28
N ASN A 699 28.99 -15.03 3.57
CA ASN A 699 29.13 -16.02 4.65
C ASN A 699 30.24 -17.04 4.38
N LEU A 700 31.37 -16.58 3.84
CA LEU A 700 32.44 -17.45 3.37
C LEU A 700 33.33 -17.92 4.53
N ARG A 701 33.52 -19.23 4.67
CA ARG A 701 34.25 -19.86 5.77
C ARG A 701 35.15 -20.99 5.27
N LEU A 702 36.32 -21.12 5.90
CA LEU A 702 37.23 -22.25 5.73
C LEU A 702 37.54 -22.89 7.09
N TYR A 703 37.37 -24.21 7.17
CA TYR A 703 37.58 -24.98 8.40
C TYR A 703 37.90 -26.44 8.09
N GLU A 704 38.36 -27.22 9.08
CA GLU A 704 38.63 -28.65 8.92
C GLU A 704 37.46 -29.51 9.41
N GLU A 705 37.15 -30.59 8.69
CA GLU A 705 36.10 -31.54 9.05
C GLU A 705 36.30 -32.10 10.47
N GLY A 706 35.30 -31.89 11.33
CA GLY A 706 35.34 -32.24 12.76
C GLY A 706 35.88 -31.14 13.67
N GLN A 707 36.26 -29.96 13.14
CA GLN A 707 36.44 -28.76 13.97
C GLN A 707 35.09 -28.26 14.48
N GLN A 708 35.07 -27.87 15.75
CA GLN A 708 33.91 -27.24 16.37
C GLN A 708 33.78 -25.83 15.78
N LEU A 709 32.80 -25.63 14.90
CA LEU A 709 32.45 -24.31 14.39
C LEU A 709 31.91 -23.45 15.54
N PRO A 710 32.28 -22.15 15.63
CA PRO A 710 31.45 -21.22 16.36
C PRO A 710 30.01 -21.30 15.83
N PRO A 711 28.97 -21.11 16.66
CA PRO A 711 27.63 -20.86 16.14
C PRO A 711 27.72 -19.75 15.08
N ALA A 712 27.06 -19.91 13.94
CA ALA A 712 26.92 -18.79 13.01
C ALA A 712 26.45 -17.57 13.82
N GLU A 713 27.19 -16.47 13.74
CA GLU A 713 26.86 -15.28 14.54
C GLU A 713 25.41 -14.88 14.25
N THR A 714 24.54 -15.21 15.19
CA THR A 714 23.20 -14.67 15.30
C THR A 714 23.34 -13.48 16.24
N PRO A 715 22.72 -12.32 15.96
CA PRO A 715 22.75 -11.18 16.88
C PRO A 715 22.39 -11.63 18.30
N ALA A 716 23.26 -11.32 19.26
CA ALA A 716 23.30 -11.97 20.57
C ALA A 716 22.04 -11.79 21.43
N THR A 717 21.66 -12.83 22.19
CA THR A 717 20.82 -12.73 23.40
C THR A 717 21.55 -13.43 24.59
N PRO A 718 21.42 -12.98 25.87
CA PRO A 718 22.27 -13.40 27.00
C PRO A 718 21.97 -14.81 27.57
N PRO A 719 22.87 -15.38 28.39
CA PRO A 719 23.16 -16.82 28.43
C PRO A 719 22.45 -17.66 29.49
N ALA A 720 22.46 -18.97 29.21
CA ALA A 720 21.81 -20.11 29.88
C ALA A 720 22.55 -20.68 31.10
N GLU A 721 21.89 -21.59 31.82
CA GLU A 721 22.56 -22.67 32.59
C GLU A 721 22.11 -24.07 32.09
N THR A 722 23.10 -24.91 31.82
CA THR A 722 23.08 -26.38 31.60
C THR A 722 24.19 -26.97 32.51
N PRO A 723 24.46 -28.30 32.65
CA PRO A 723 23.83 -29.56 32.17
C PRO A 723 23.72 -30.62 33.34
N THR A 724 23.25 -31.87 33.18
CA THR A 724 23.98 -33.07 32.69
C THR A 724 23.08 -34.33 32.60
N THR A 725 23.25 -35.12 31.54
CA THR A 725 22.76 -36.49 31.22
C THR A 725 23.60 -37.60 31.92
N PRO A 726 23.46 -38.97 31.76
CA PRO A 726 22.64 -39.86 30.87
C PRO A 726 22.14 -41.20 31.59
N PRO A 727 21.88 -42.40 31.00
CA PRO A 727 21.34 -42.87 29.69
C PRO A 727 20.17 -43.92 29.74
N ALA A 728 19.47 -44.08 28.59
CA ALA A 728 18.77 -45.24 27.95
C ALA A 728 17.98 -46.34 28.73
N GLU A 729 16.67 -46.52 28.41
CA GLU A 729 16.05 -47.69 27.70
C GLU A 729 14.48 -47.63 27.67
N THR A 730 13.91 -48.00 26.51
CA THR A 730 12.51 -48.20 25.99
C THR A 730 11.39 -48.74 26.92
N PRO A 731 10.09 -48.80 26.52
CA PRO A 731 9.11 -47.80 26.02
C PRO A 731 7.78 -47.78 26.83
N ALA A 732 7.13 -46.62 27.04
CA ALA A 732 5.72 -46.57 27.42
C ALA A 732 5.06 -45.20 27.13
N THR A 733 3.95 -45.25 26.39
CA THR A 733 2.76 -44.38 26.29
C THR A 733 2.90 -42.87 26.62
N PRO A 734 2.51 -41.96 25.70
CA PRO A 734 2.67 -40.52 25.90
C PRO A 734 1.70 -39.98 26.96
N PRO A 735 2.17 -39.19 27.95
CA PRO A 735 1.34 -38.22 28.64
C PRO A 735 1.38 -36.89 27.87
N ALA A 736 0.21 -36.28 27.74
CA ALA A 736 -0.05 -35.01 27.07
C ALA A 736 1.02 -33.95 27.34
N GLU A 737 1.65 -33.45 26.28
CA GLU A 737 2.46 -32.24 26.33
C GLU A 737 1.53 -31.04 26.54
N THR A 738 1.95 -30.18 27.45
CA THR A 738 1.31 -28.88 27.68
C THR A 738 1.85 -27.91 26.62
N PRO A 739 1.00 -27.23 25.84
CA PRO A 739 1.47 -26.44 24.71
C PRO A 739 2.21 -25.19 25.19
N THR A 740 3.40 -24.98 24.63
CA THR A 740 4.21 -23.77 24.79
C THR A 740 3.73 -22.68 23.83
N THR A 741 3.61 -21.45 24.34
CA THR A 741 3.15 -20.22 23.65
C THR A 741 4.19 -19.61 22.71
N GLN A 742 4.92 -20.42 21.93
CA GLN A 742 5.88 -19.91 20.95
C GLN A 742 5.22 -19.88 19.56
N ALA A 743 5.30 -18.75 18.86
CA ALA A 743 4.76 -18.65 17.52
C ALA A 743 5.65 -19.39 16.52
N ASN A 744 5.06 -20.35 15.81
CA ASN A 744 5.73 -21.07 14.75
C ASN A 744 5.52 -20.31 13.44
N THR A 745 6.56 -19.63 12.96
CA THR A 745 6.59 -19.08 11.61
C THR A 745 6.73 -20.23 10.60
N ILE A 746 5.88 -20.24 9.57
CA ILE A 746 5.91 -21.26 8.52
C ILE A 746 6.84 -20.80 7.40
N ASN A 747 7.86 -21.62 7.14
CA ASN A 747 8.74 -21.50 5.98
C ASN A 747 8.31 -22.47 4.88
N PHE A 748 8.16 -21.99 3.66
CA PHE A 748 7.80 -22.74 2.47
C PHE A 748 9.01 -23.48 1.90
N GLU A 749 9.10 -24.77 2.20
CA GLU A 749 10.03 -25.68 1.54
C GLU A 749 9.30 -26.35 0.36
N LEU A 750 9.86 -26.24 -0.84
CA LEU A 750 9.20 -26.69 -2.08
C LEU A 750 8.86 -28.19 -2.07
N ASP A 751 9.65 -29.02 -1.38
CA ASP A 751 9.43 -30.47 -1.24
C ASP A 751 8.30 -30.83 -0.26
N LYS A 752 7.87 -29.87 0.58
CA LYS A 752 6.71 -30.01 1.47
C LYS A 752 5.40 -29.52 0.82
N ILE A 753 5.46 -28.87 -0.34
CA ILE A 753 4.28 -28.37 -1.05
C ILE A 753 3.89 -29.32 -2.18
N SER A 754 2.60 -29.66 -2.25
CA SER A 754 2.06 -30.52 -3.31
C SER A 754 0.68 -30.06 -3.77
N SER A 755 0.22 -30.57 -4.91
CA SER A 755 -1.14 -30.34 -5.41
C SER A 755 -2.19 -30.82 -4.41
N TYR A 756 -3.32 -30.12 -4.36
CA TYR A 756 -4.41 -30.42 -3.44
C TYR A 756 -5.72 -30.79 -4.17
N ALA A 757 -6.41 -31.81 -3.65
CA ALA A 757 -7.76 -32.24 -4.03
C ALA A 757 -7.99 -32.59 -5.52
N GLY A 758 -6.92 -32.76 -6.31
CA GLY A 758 -7.01 -33.00 -7.76
C GLY A 758 -7.59 -31.84 -8.56
N GLN A 759 -7.71 -30.65 -7.96
CA GLN A 759 -8.18 -29.41 -8.61
C GLN A 759 -7.05 -28.57 -9.18
N ASP A 760 -5.81 -28.92 -8.85
CA ASP A 760 -4.61 -28.29 -9.37
C ASP A 760 -4.40 -28.62 -10.85
N LYS A 761 -4.99 -27.80 -11.72
CA LYS A 761 -4.96 -28.00 -13.17
C LYS A 761 -3.72 -27.37 -13.81
N HIS A 762 -2.99 -26.54 -13.04
CA HIS A 762 -1.81 -25.78 -13.48
C HIS A 762 -0.77 -25.70 -12.36
N ASP A 763 0.50 -26.04 -12.63
CA ASP A 763 1.54 -26.19 -11.61
C ASP A 763 2.30 -24.87 -11.34
N ASN A 764 1.55 -23.77 -11.15
CA ASN A 764 2.07 -22.40 -11.10
C ASN A 764 2.21 -21.86 -9.68
N LEU A 765 3.26 -22.31 -8.99
CA LEU A 765 3.64 -21.83 -7.66
C LEU A 765 5.06 -21.23 -7.70
N THR A 766 5.22 -20.05 -7.11
CA THR A 766 6.53 -19.46 -6.82
C THR A 766 6.71 -19.24 -5.31
N ILE A 767 7.92 -19.48 -4.83
CA ILE A 767 8.33 -19.21 -3.44
C ILE A 767 9.33 -18.06 -3.49
N SER A 768 9.10 -17.03 -2.67
CA SER A 768 9.95 -15.84 -2.57
C SER A 768 10.19 -15.46 -1.11
N ASP A 769 10.87 -14.34 -0.87
CA ASP A 769 11.11 -13.76 0.45
C ASP A 769 11.74 -14.74 1.46
N ASN A 770 12.86 -15.36 1.10
CA ASN A 770 13.56 -16.33 1.96
C ASN A 770 12.65 -17.46 2.49
N THR A 771 11.76 -18.01 1.64
CA THR A 771 10.76 -19.04 1.99
C THR A 771 9.59 -18.54 2.84
N GLN A 772 9.42 -17.23 3.02
CA GLN A 772 8.30 -16.67 3.79
C GLN A 772 7.10 -16.28 2.93
N GLN A 773 7.20 -16.35 1.60
CA GLN A 773 6.13 -15.99 0.69
C GLN A 773 5.87 -17.08 -0.35
N ILE A 774 4.59 -17.35 -0.62
CA ILE A 774 4.13 -18.09 -1.80
C ILE A 774 3.25 -17.21 -2.67
N LYS A 775 3.35 -17.43 -3.98
CA LYS A 775 2.39 -16.96 -4.97
C LYS A 775 1.86 -18.15 -5.75
N ILE A 776 0.54 -18.25 -5.83
CA ILE A 776 -0.19 -19.25 -6.61
C ILE A 776 -1.03 -18.54 -7.68
N GLN A 777 -0.99 -19.02 -8.90
CA GLN A 777 -1.59 -18.35 -10.06
C GLN A 777 -2.44 -19.31 -10.89
N GLU A 778 -3.35 -18.77 -11.70
CA GLU A 778 -4.31 -19.53 -12.49
C GLU A 778 -5.19 -20.43 -11.60
N ASN A 779 -5.68 -21.56 -12.11
CA ASN A 779 -6.48 -22.51 -11.33
C ASN A 779 -5.58 -23.47 -10.54
N THR A 780 -5.04 -23.02 -9.41
CA THR A 780 -4.00 -23.71 -8.64
C THR A 780 -4.40 -23.89 -7.18
N TRP A 781 -4.40 -25.15 -6.75
CA TRP A 781 -4.75 -25.56 -5.39
C TRP A 781 -3.56 -26.30 -4.79
N LYS A 782 -2.97 -25.75 -3.71
CA LYS A 782 -1.77 -26.28 -3.08
C LYS A 782 -2.02 -26.65 -1.64
N LYS A 783 -1.24 -27.61 -1.14
CA LYS A 783 -1.17 -27.95 0.28
C LYS A 783 0.29 -28.03 0.72
N LEU A 784 0.55 -27.59 1.93
CA LEU A 784 1.81 -27.72 2.64
C LEU A 784 1.66 -28.84 3.68
N ALA A 785 2.55 -29.83 3.65
CA ALA A 785 2.64 -30.87 4.67
C ALA A 785 3.02 -30.24 6.02
N PHE A 786 2.09 -30.32 6.98
CA PHE A 786 2.15 -29.61 8.24
C PHE A 786 1.32 -30.35 9.30
N ASP A 787 2.00 -31.16 10.12
CA ASP A 787 1.35 -31.85 11.24
C ASP A 787 1.14 -30.88 12.41
N TYR A 788 -0.12 -30.54 12.70
CA TYR A 788 -0.46 -29.58 13.75
C TYR A 788 -1.79 -29.91 14.43
N GLN A 789 -1.83 -29.74 15.75
CA GLN A 789 -3.05 -29.90 16.54
C GLN A 789 -3.69 -28.53 16.80
N VAL A 790 -4.80 -28.26 16.14
CA VAL A 790 -5.62 -27.06 16.37
C VAL A 790 -6.42 -27.25 17.66
N THR A 791 -6.21 -26.36 18.64
CA THR A 791 -6.93 -26.28 19.89
C THR A 791 -7.94 -25.13 19.86
N GLU A 792 -8.78 -25.00 20.90
CA GLU A 792 -9.69 -23.86 21.09
C GLU A 792 -8.98 -22.49 21.22
N LYS A 793 -7.65 -22.45 21.20
CA LYS A 793 -6.80 -21.26 21.36
C LYS A 793 -5.88 -21.01 20.18
N THR A 794 -5.87 -21.88 19.18
CA THR A 794 -4.99 -21.72 18.02
C THR A 794 -5.35 -20.48 17.24
N ILE A 795 -4.35 -19.65 16.98
CA ILE A 795 -4.39 -18.46 16.14
C ILE A 795 -3.56 -18.72 14.88
N LEU A 796 -4.14 -18.43 13.72
CA LEU A 796 -3.47 -18.37 12.42
C LEU A 796 -3.33 -16.90 12.03
N GLU A 797 -2.09 -16.43 11.88
CA GLU A 797 -1.77 -15.06 11.47
C GLU A 797 -1.02 -15.09 10.14
N PHE A 798 -1.38 -14.25 9.17
CA PHE A 798 -0.73 -14.19 7.85
C PHE A 798 -1.04 -12.89 7.12
N GLU A 799 -0.29 -12.60 6.07
CA GLU A 799 -0.62 -11.53 5.12
C GLU A 799 -1.04 -12.14 3.78
N PHE A 800 -2.09 -11.58 3.18
CA PHE A 800 -2.64 -12.01 1.89
C PHE A 800 -2.74 -10.83 0.92
N ARG A 801 -2.49 -11.09 -0.36
CA ARG A 801 -2.68 -10.14 -1.45
C ARG A 801 -3.25 -10.88 -2.64
N SER A 802 -4.21 -10.25 -3.33
CA SER A 802 -4.72 -10.73 -4.61
C SER A 802 -4.30 -9.77 -5.72
N ASP A 803 -3.57 -10.29 -6.72
CA ASP A 803 -3.21 -9.51 -7.91
C ASP A 803 -4.33 -9.52 -8.94
N ILE A 804 -5.05 -10.65 -9.01
CA ILE A 804 -6.15 -10.89 -9.93
C ILE A 804 -7.17 -11.73 -9.16
N ARG A 805 -8.38 -11.20 -9.03
CA ARG A 805 -9.50 -11.85 -8.36
C ARG A 805 -9.78 -13.22 -8.99
N GLY A 806 -9.95 -14.24 -8.15
CA GLY A 806 -10.43 -15.55 -8.55
C GLY A 806 -11.90 -15.78 -8.22
N GLU A 807 -12.42 -16.93 -8.59
CA GLU A 807 -13.72 -17.41 -8.10
C GLU A 807 -13.63 -17.69 -6.60
N ILE A 808 -12.57 -18.36 -6.16
CA ILE A 808 -12.31 -18.63 -4.74
C ILE A 808 -10.84 -18.43 -4.43
N GLN A 809 -10.53 -17.60 -3.45
CA GLN A 809 -9.18 -17.44 -2.90
C GLN A 809 -9.23 -17.64 -1.38
N GLY A 810 -8.41 -18.54 -0.84
CA GLY A 810 -8.52 -18.89 0.56
C GLY A 810 -7.39 -19.75 1.13
N ILE A 811 -7.38 -19.85 2.46
CA ILE A 811 -6.41 -20.63 3.24
C ILE A 811 -7.16 -21.55 4.22
N GLY A 812 -6.69 -22.78 4.45
CA GLY A 812 -7.43 -23.73 5.28
C GLY A 812 -6.62 -24.88 5.87
N PHE A 813 -7.29 -25.76 6.61
CA PHE A 813 -6.68 -26.94 7.21
C PHE A 813 -7.33 -28.23 6.70
N ASP A 814 -6.50 -29.25 6.46
CA ASP A 814 -6.96 -30.57 6.06
C ASP A 814 -6.27 -31.72 6.80
N THR A 815 -7.03 -32.80 6.96
CA THR A 815 -6.62 -34.09 7.50
C THR A 815 -6.21 -35.09 6.42
N ASP A 816 -6.62 -34.86 5.17
CA ASP A 816 -6.24 -35.71 4.05
C ASP A 816 -6.04 -34.90 2.75
N ASP A 817 -5.96 -35.60 1.61
CA ASP A 817 -5.76 -35.00 0.28
C ASP A 817 -7.06 -34.93 -0.54
N LYS A 818 -8.20 -34.80 0.12
CA LYS A 818 -9.51 -34.84 -0.54
C LYS A 818 -10.36 -33.69 -0.03
N LEU A 819 -11.05 -33.02 -0.95
CA LEU A 819 -12.03 -32.02 -0.59
C LEU A 819 -13.41 -32.67 -0.39
N SER A 820 -13.79 -32.96 0.85
CA SER A 820 -15.14 -33.36 1.27
C SER A 820 -15.94 -32.16 1.79
N ASN A 821 -17.25 -32.36 2.00
CA ASN A 821 -18.11 -31.32 2.59
C ASN A 821 -17.70 -30.90 4.00
N ASN A 822 -16.97 -31.75 4.74
CA ASN A 822 -16.42 -31.37 6.04
C ASN A 822 -15.14 -30.55 5.89
N ASP A 823 -14.35 -30.82 4.85
CA ASP A 823 -13.07 -30.13 4.61
C ASP A 823 -13.32 -28.71 4.09
N LYS A 824 -14.39 -28.50 3.30
CA LYS A 824 -14.87 -27.17 2.92
C LYS A 824 -15.13 -26.26 4.12
N LYS A 825 -15.63 -26.81 5.24
CA LYS A 825 -15.90 -26.05 6.48
C LYS A 825 -14.64 -25.66 7.25
N ARG A 826 -13.45 -25.97 6.73
CA ARG A 826 -12.15 -25.68 7.34
C ARG A 826 -11.26 -24.82 6.45
N VAL A 827 -11.87 -24.20 5.44
CA VAL A 827 -11.26 -23.22 4.54
C VAL A 827 -11.81 -21.85 4.94
N PHE A 828 -10.92 -20.91 5.21
CA PHE A 828 -11.24 -19.49 5.34
C PHE A 828 -11.13 -18.85 3.96
N GLN A 829 -12.28 -18.42 3.43
CA GLN A 829 -12.33 -17.68 2.19
C GLN A 829 -11.88 -16.23 2.46
N LEU A 830 -10.96 -15.74 1.65
CA LEU A 830 -10.36 -14.41 1.78
C LEU A 830 -10.85 -13.46 0.69
N GLU A 831 -11.08 -13.98 -0.51
CA GLU A 831 -11.64 -13.22 -1.63
C GLU A 831 -12.32 -14.18 -2.62
N GLY A 832 -13.08 -13.62 -3.56
CA GLY A 832 -13.57 -14.31 -4.76
C GLY A 832 -15.05 -14.05 -5.06
N THR A 833 -15.51 -14.51 -6.22
CA THR A 833 -16.91 -14.37 -6.66
C THR A 833 -17.81 -15.55 -6.27
N ASP A 834 -17.25 -16.72 -6.00
CA ASP A 834 -18.00 -17.91 -5.58
C ASP A 834 -17.85 -18.17 -4.09
N LYS A 835 -18.79 -18.90 -3.48
CA LYS A 835 -18.74 -19.23 -2.04
C LYS A 835 -18.10 -20.60 -1.78
N LEU A 836 -17.02 -20.62 -0.99
CA LEU A 836 -16.42 -21.85 -0.48
C LEU A 836 -15.89 -21.69 0.95
N GLY A 837 -16.53 -22.39 1.88
CA GLY A 837 -16.04 -22.53 3.24
C GLY A 837 -16.56 -21.44 4.18
N ILE A 838 -15.69 -20.94 5.05
CA ILE A 838 -15.98 -19.90 6.05
C ILE A 838 -15.77 -18.55 5.39
N SER A 839 -16.85 -17.79 5.18
CA SER A 839 -16.83 -16.49 4.51
C SER A 839 -16.61 -15.30 5.44
N ASP A 840 -16.51 -15.51 6.76
CA ASP A 840 -16.30 -14.47 7.78
C ASP A 840 -15.08 -13.56 7.53
N PHE A 841 -14.14 -13.98 6.67
CA PHE A 841 -12.90 -13.26 6.35
C PHE A 841 -12.82 -12.83 4.88
N LYS A 842 -13.90 -13.00 4.12
CA LYS A 842 -13.97 -12.62 2.70
C LYS A 842 -14.01 -11.10 2.58
N ASN A 843 -13.10 -10.54 1.79
CA ASN A 843 -12.97 -9.12 1.51
C ASN A 843 -12.58 -8.92 0.04
N LYS A 844 -12.92 -7.77 -0.53
CA LYS A 844 -12.39 -7.32 -1.83
C LYS A 844 -10.98 -6.76 -1.61
N ILE A 845 -9.95 -7.46 -2.09
CA ILE A 845 -8.53 -7.16 -1.82
C ILE A 845 -7.77 -6.91 -3.12
N THR A 846 -8.30 -7.38 -4.25
CA THR A 846 -7.72 -7.14 -5.58
C THR A 846 -7.52 -5.65 -5.80
N GLY A 847 -6.28 -5.24 -6.03
CA GLY A 847 -5.89 -3.84 -6.20
C GLY A 847 -5.60 -3.06 -4.90
N GLN A 848 -5.83 -3.65 -3.72
CA GLN A 848 -5.65 -2.98 -2.42
C GLN A 848 -4.32 -3.32 -1.71
N GLY A 849 -3.44 -4.12 -2.33
CA GLY A 849 -2.15 -4.49 -1.75
C GLY A 849 -2.22 -5.64 -0.73
N TRP A 850 -1.41 -5.59 0.33
CA TRP A 850 -1.30 -6.64 1.34
C TRP A 850 -2.26 -6.39 2.52
N LYS A 851 -3.09 -7.38 2.85
CA LYS A 851 -3.98 -7.39 4.02
C LYS A 851 -3.50 -8.39 5.07
N THR A 852 -3.46 -7.97 6.33
CA THR A 852 -3.11 -8.85 7.46
C THR A 852 -4.35 -9.51 8.05
N TYR A 853 -4.24 -10.81 8.31
CA TYR A 853 -5.27 -11.64 8.94
C TYR A 853 -4.77 -12.24 10.24
N GLN A 854 -5.63 -12.26 11.25
CA GLN A 854 -5.42 -12.98 12.50
C GLN A 854 -6.72 -13.72 12.87
N ILE A 855 -6.71 -15.04 12.73
CA ILE A 855 -7.89 -15.90 12.84
C ILE A 855 -7.74 -16.81 14.04
N THR A 856 -8.66 -16.74 15.00
CA THR A 856 -8.76 -17.73 16.08
C THR A 856 -9.43 -19.00 15.53
N VAL A 857 -8.63 -19.87 14.93
CA VAL A 857 -9.10 -21.09 14.23
C VAL A 857 -9.94 -21.98 15.16
N GLY A 858 -9.61 -22.01 16.45
CA GLY A 858 -10.30 -22.78 17.48
C GLY A 858 -11.78 -22.42 17.69
N ASP A 859 -12.23 -21.24 17.26
CA ASP A 859 -13.64 -20.83 17.30
C ASP A 859 -14.48 -21.56 16.24
N TYR A 860 -13.83 -22.04 15.17
CA TYR A 860 -14.48 -22.72 14.06
C TYR A 860 -14.33 -24.24 14.14
N PHE A 861 -13.12 -24.73 14.40
CA PHE A 861 -12.84 -26.17 14.51
C PHE A 861 -11.57 -26.46 15.33
N THR A 862 -11.49 -27.69 15.85
CA THR A 862 -10.34 -28.23 16.59
C THR A 862 -10.02 -29.65 16.12
N GLY A 863 -8.77 -30.08 16.24
CA GLY A 863 -8.37 -31.44 15.89
C GLY A 863 -6.93 -31.54 15.40
N ASP A 864 -6.51 -32.76 15.04
CA ASP A 864 -5.21 -33.01 14.43
C ASP A 864 -5.33 -32.85 12.92
N PHE A 865 -4.46 -32.04 12.33
CA PHE A 865 -4.41 -31.74 10.90
C PHE A 865 -3.02 -32.07 10.33
N ASN A 866 -2.99 -32.44 9.05
CA ASN A 866 -1.77 -32.84 8.36
C ASN A 866 -1.36 -31.85 7.27
N TYR A 867 -2.25 -30.93 6.90
CA TYR A 867 -2.03 -30.00 5.80
C TYR A 867 -2.57 -28.61 6.10
N LEU A 868 -1.80 -27.60 5.70
CA LEU A 868 -2.27 -26.23 5.47
C LEU A 868 -2.52 -26.07 3.97
N THR A 869 -3.71 -25.64 3.57
CA THR A 869 -4.16 -25.55 2.17
C THR A 869 -4.23 -24.12 1.70
N PHE A 870 -3.94 -23.91 0.41
CA PHE A 870 -3.99 -22.63 -0.29
C PHE A 870 -4.81 -22.82 -1.56
N ILE A 871 -5.85 -22.02 -1.71
CA ILE A 871 -6.87 -22.15 -2.74
C ILE A 871 -6.82 -20.90 -3.61
N ASN A 872 -6.74 -21.11 -4.93
CA ASN A 872 -6.87 -20.09 -5.95
C ASN A 872 -7.62 -20.74 -7.13
N ASP A 873 -8.94 -20.66 -7.06
CA ASP A 873 -9.88 -21.22 -8.03
C ASP A 873 -10.28 -20.14 -9.03
N HIS A 874 -10.20 -20.48 -10.31
CA HIS A 874 -10.63 -19.64 -11.42
C HIS A 874 -10.76 -20.55 -12.65
N ASP A 875 -11.74 -21.44 -12.65
CA ASP A 875 -11.96 -22.43 -13.70
C ASP A 875 -13.07 -22.09 -14.69
N ASN A 876 -13.97 -21.14 -14.37
CA ASN A 876 -14.79 -20.42 -15.36
C ASN A 876 -14.16 -19.05 -15.70
N GLY A 877 -14.14 -18.66 -16.98
CA GLY A 877 -13.60 -17.35 -17.40
C GLY A 877 -12.12 -17.36 -17.81
N ALA A 878 -11.38 -16.31 -17.42
CA ALA A 878 -10.03 -15.98 -17.93
C ALA A 878 -8.90 -16.87 -17.36
N LYS A 879 -9.16 -17.56 -16.24
CA LYS A 879 -8.25 -18.54 -15.61
C LYS A 879 -6.90 -17.99 -15.19
N ASN A 880 -6.87 -16.75 -14.74
CA ASN A 880 -5.66 -15.98 -14.45
C ASN A 880 -5.60 -15.45 -13.01
N ALA A 881 -6.44 -15.95 -12.09
CA ALA A 881 -6.41 -15.53 -10.68
C ALA A 881 -5.01 -15.62 -10.10
N ALA A 882 -4.65 -14.74 -9.17
CA ALA A 882 -3.32 -14.74 -8.58
C ALA A 882 -3.38 -14.33 -7.10
N SER A 883 -3.13 -15.30 -6.23
CA SER A 883 -3.07 -15.12 -4.78
C SER A 883 -1.63 -15.14 -4.28
N GLN A 884 -1.32 -14.33 -3.29
CA GLN A 884 -0.04 -14.34 -2.58
C GLN A 884 -0.27 -14.40 -1.08
N TYR A 885 0.56 -15.18 -0.39
CA TYR A 885 0.54 -15.34 1.05
C TYR A 885 1.95 -15.14 1.60
N ARG A 886 2.11 -14.41 2.70
CA ARG A 886 3.40 -14.31 3.41
C ARG A 886 3.23 -14.18 4.92
N ASN A 887 4.34 -14.26 5.65
CA ASN A 887 4.38 -14.03 7.09
C ASN A 887 3.42 -14.93 7.90
N ILE A 888 3.22 -16.18 7.45
CA ILE A 888 2.28 -17.12 8.10
C ILE A 888 2.85 -17.60 9.43
N LYS A 889 2.09 -17.42 10.51
CA LYS A 889 2.40 -17.88 11.86
C LYS A 889 1.22 -18.63 12.46
N ILE A 890 1.51 -19.69 13.21
CA ILE A 890 0.50 -20.42 13.98
C ILE A 890 0.96 -20.55 15.43
N TYR A 891 0.08 -20.19 16.37
CA TYR A 891 0.40 -20.14 17.80
C TYR A 891 -0.83 -20.27 18.70
N GLU A 892 -0.60 -20.48 20.00
CA GLU A 892 -1.67 -20.63 21.00
C GLU A 892 -1.89 -19.32 21.78
N GLY A 893 -3.08 -18.74 21.67
CA GLY A 893 -3.48 -17.48 22.33
C GLY A 893 -4.24 -17.65 23.66
N ASN A 894 -4.43 -16.54 24.39
CA ASN A 894 -5.25 -16.53 25.61
C ASN A 894 -6.69 -16.08 25.30
N LYS A 895 -7.68 -16.92 25.64
CA LYS A 895 -9.14 -16.73 25.41
C LYS A 895 -9.78 -15.42 25.92
N ASN A 896 -9.06 -14.54 26.62
CA ASN A 896 -9.62 -13.37 27.32
C ASN A 896 -9.21 -12.00 26.73
N GLN A 897 -8.66 -11.94 25.52
CA GLN A 897 -8.12 -10.69 24.95
C GLN A 897 -8.42 -10.48 23.46
N TYR A 898 -9.47 -11.08 22.89
CA TYR A 898 -9.81 -10.83 21.48
C TYR A 898 -11.31 -10.75 21.30
N SER A 899 -11.80 -9.51 21.19
CA SER A 899 -13.07 -9.24 20.51
C SER A 899 -12.88 -9.48 19.02
N LYS A 900 -13.95 -9.90 18.35
CA LYS A 900 -14.11 -9.75 16.92
C LYS A 900 -13.98 -8.25 16.60
N THR A 901 -12.76 -7.82 16.29
CA THR A 901 -12.46 -6.46 15.86
C THR A 901 -11.96 -6.56 14.44
N GLU A 902 -12.86 -6.32 13.50
CA GLU A 902 -12.49 -5.74 12.22
C GLU A 902 -11.98 -4.34 12.55
N THR A 903 -10.67 -4.15 12.47
CA THR A 903 -10.11 -2.80 12.42
C THR A 903 -10.14 -2.37 10.95
N HIS A 904 -11.22 -1.66 10.58
CA HIS A 904 -11.09 -0.57 9.61
C HIS A 904 -10.27 0.53 10.29
N GLU A 905 -8.95 0.37 10.32
CA GLU A 905 -8.08 1.53 10.46
C GLU A 905 -7.79 2.01 9.04
N SER A 906 -8.52 3.05 8.64
CA SER A 906 -8.04 4.02 7.66
C SER A 906 -6.78 4.67 8.25
N VAL A 907 -5.64 3.98 8.18
CA VAL A 907 -4.37 4.62 8.42
C VAL A 907 -4.04 5.34 7.12
N ASN A 908 -4.20 6.66 7.12
CA ASN A 908 -3.35 7.53 6.32
C ASN A 908 -1.91 7.28 6.80
N SER A 909 -1.30 6.19 6.30
CA SER A 909 0.13 5.95 6.41
C SER A 909 0.74 6.56 5.15
N ASP A 910 1.30 7.75 5.34
CA ASP A 910 2.27 8.44 4.49
C ASP A 910 2.58 7.74 3.16
N VAL A 911 2.02 8.26 2.06
CA VAL A 911 2.53 7.94 0.72
C VAL A 911 3.87 8.65 0.56
N VAL A 912 4.90 8.06 1.13
CA VAL A 912 6.28 8.41 0.80
C VAL A 912 6.55 7.86 -0.59
N LEU A 913 6.29 8.66 -1.62
CA LEU A 913 7.20 8.62 -2.76
C LEU A 913 8.57 9.07 -2.20
N THR A 914 9.58 8.21 -2.31
CA THR A 914 10.95 8.67 -2.47
C THR A 914 11.63 7.67 -3.37
N VAL A 915 12.15 8.18 -4.46
CA VAL A 915 13.20 7.53 -5.26
C VAL A 915 14.46 7.62 -4.37
N ASN A 916 14.49 6.78 -3.33
CA ASN A 916 15.58 6.57 -2.34
C ASN A 916 15.27 5.42 -1.34
N ASP A 917 14.38 4.49 -1.70
CA ASP A 917 14.14 3.28 -0.93
C ASP A 917 14.29 2.03 -1.80
N SER A 918 15.20 1.14 -1.39
CA SER A 918 15.41 -0.18 -1.96
C SER A 918 14.22 -1.14 -1.80
N THR A 919 13.20 -0.77 -1.00
CA THR A 919 12.00 -1.58 -0.74
C THR A 919 10.80 -1.29 -1.66
N ASN A 920 10.81 -0.16 -2.39
CA ASN A 920 9.72 0.21 -3.30
C ASN A 920 9.95 -0.27 -4.74
N ASN A 921 8.90 -0.79 -5.39
CA ASN A 921 8.90 -1.30 -6.76
C ASN A 921 7.90 -0.54 -7.64
N TYR A 922 8.16 0.74 -7.90
CA TYR A 922 7.45 1.49 -8.94
C TYR A 922 8.02 1.14 -10.32
N THR A 923 7.15 0.91 -11.30
CA THR A 923 7.57 0.63 -12.68
C THR A 923 7.42 1.91 -13.50
N LEU A 924 8.53 2.49 -13.96
CA LEU A 924 8.51 3.59 -14.92
C LEU A 924 8.03 3.05 -16.27
N SER A 925 6.93 3.58 -16.76
CA SER A 925 6.32 3.16 -18.03
C SER A 925 6.08 4.37 -18.94
N SER A 926 5.88 4.10 -20.23
CA SER A 926 5.53 5.11 -21.23
C SER A 926 4.15 5.70 -20.92
N TYR A 927 3.94 6.97 -21.21
CA TYR A 927 2.68 7.68 -21.02
C TYR A 927 2.24 8.38 -22.31
N GLY A 928 0.96 8.27 -22.70
CA GLY A 928 0.41 8.89 -23.91
C GLY A 928 0.59 8.11 -25.23
N GLY A 929 1.02 6.84 -25.17
CA GLY A 929 1.06 5.91 -26.30
C GLY A 929 2.33 5.91 -27.19
N THR A 930 2.43 4.93 -28.11
CA THR A 930 3.67 4.58 -28.86
C THR A 930 4.18 5.62 -29.87
N THR A 931 3.47 6.72 -30.10
CA THR A 931 3.84 7.75 -31.07
C THR A 931 4.61 8.93 -30.47
N GLN A 932 4.51 9.13 -29.15
CA GLN A 932 5.17 10.22 -28.42
C GLN A 932 6.53 9.81 -27.85
N ASP A 933 6.64 8.57 -27.35
CA ASP A 933 7.84 8.08 -26.67
C ASP A 933 8.93 7.63 -27.63
N LYS A 934 9.76 8.59 -28.07
CA LYS A 934 10.93 8.38 -28.94
C LYS A 934 12.26 8.59 -28.21
N GLY A 935 12.19 8.90 -26.92
CA GLY A 935 13.30 9.12 -26.01
C GLY A 935 13.71 7.85 -25.27
N ILE A 936 14.61 8.01 -24.31
CA ILE A 936 15.08 6.96 -23.40
C ILE A 936 14.86 7.45 -21.97
N SER A 937 14.13 6.65 -21.20
CA SER A 937 13.88 6.86 -19.78
C SER A 937 14.58 5.78 -18.98
N THR A 938 15.40 6.17 -18.02
CA THR A 938 16.15 5.26 -17.15
C THR A 938 15.95 5.64 -15.70
N ILE A 939 15.79 4.63 -14.85
CA ILE A 939 15.95 4.78 -13.41
C ILE A 939 17.41 4.46 -13.10
N SER A 940 18.07 5.25 -12.26
CA SER A 940 19.43 4.98 -11.79
C SER A 940 19.51 3.62 -11.08
N ASP A 941 20.70 3.01 -11.06
CA ASP A 941 20.90 1.66 -10.52
C ASP A 941 20.58 1.54 -9.01
N ASP A 942 20.70 2.65 -8.28
CA ASP A 942 20.32 2.76 -6.86
C ASP A 942 18.83 3.09 -6.65
N LYS A 943 18.06 3.22 -7.74
CA LYS A 943 16.65 3.64 -7.77
C LYS A 943 16.43 4.98 -7.06
N THR A 944 17.36 5.91 -7.21
CA THR A 944 17.32 7.24 -6.57
C THR A 944 17.04 8.40 -7.52
N GLU A 945 17.14 8.16 -8.82
CA GLU A 945 16.98 9.17 -9.85
C GLU A 945 16.28 8.61 -11.09
N ILE A 946 15.43 9.43 -11.71
CA ILE A 946 14.81 9.18 -13.01
C ILE A 946 15.42 10.16 -14.00
N GLU A 947 16.02 9.62 -15.06
CA GLU A 947 16.56 10.39 -16.17
C GLU A 947 15.72 10.12 -17.43
N ILE A 948 15.25 11.18 -18.08
CA ILE A 948 14.50 11.13 -19.33
C ILE A 948 15.28 11.93 -20.36
N THR A 949 15.65 11.30 -21.48
CA THR A 949 16.40 11.92 -22.58
C THR A 949 15.63 11.81 -23.89
N GLY A 950 15.72 12.82 -24.76
CA GLY A 950 15.03 12.85 -26.05
C GLY A 950 13.60 13.37 -25.94
N ASN A 951 12.64 12.75 -26.64
CA ASN A 951 11.21 13.11 -26.57
C ASN A 951 10.46 11.97 -25.87
N SER A 952 10.12 12.13 -24.59
CA SER A 952 9.49 11.06 -23.84
C SER A 952 8.61 11.60 -22.72
N TRP A 953 7.49 10.92 -22.54
CA TRP A 953 6.54 11.11 -21.46
C TRP A 953 6.44 9.79 -20.72
N ASN A 954 6.57 9.83 -19.40
CA ASN A 954 6.58 8.66 -18.56
C ASN A 954 5.60 8.80 -17.40
N LYS A 955 5.26 7.68 -16.77
CA LYS A 955 4.43 7.65 -15.58
C LYS A 955 4.92 6.65 -14.54
N LEU A 956 4.57 6.94 -13.29
CA LEU A 956 4.67 6.06 -12.13
C LEU A 956 3.27 5.80 -11.59
N ASP A 957 2.98 4.56 -11.23
CA ASP A 957 1.74 4.18 -10.54
C ASP A 957 1.83 4.58 -9.07
N ILE A 958 0.88 5.41 -8.61
CA ILE A 958 0.83 5.93 -7.24
C ILE A 958 -0.34 5.34 -6.42
N ASN A 959 -0.99 4.29 -6.93
CA ASN A 959 -2.05 3.52 -6.27
C ASN A 959 -3.23 4.38 -5.76
N ASN A 960 -3.84 5.16 -6.66
CA ASN A 960 -5.02 5.99 -6.38
C ASN A 960 -4.78 6.99 -5.22
N TYR A 961 -3.69 7.73 -5.29
CA TYR A 961 -3.37 8.69 -4.24
C TYR A 961 -4.39 9.84 -4.23
N ASN A 962 -5.05 10.06 -3.09
CA ASN A 962 -6.03 11.13 -2.94
C ASN A 962 -5.35 12.46 -2.60
N ILE A 963 -5.32 13.38 -3.56
CA ILE A 963 -4.82 14.73 -3.36
C ILE A 963 -5.88 15.55 -2.62
N THR A 964 -5.56 15.96 -1.39
CA THR A 964 -6.33 16.89 -0.56
C THR A 964 -5.80 18.31 -0.67
N ASN A 965 -6.53 19.29 -0.11
CA ASN A 965 -6.09 20.69 -0.03
C ASN A 965 -4.76 20.90 0.71
N ASN A 966 -4.30 19.92 1.50
CA ASN A 966 -3.04 19.98 2.25
C ASN A 966 -1.91 19.18 1.58
N THR A 967 -2.20 18.46 0.50
CA THR A 967 -1.20 17.66 -0.19
C THR A 967 -0.13 18.55 -0.82
N VAL A 968 1.12 18.17 -0.60
CA VAL A 968 2.32 18.75 -1.17
C VAL A 968 3.07 17.72 -2.00
N LEU A 969 3.38 18.07 -3.24
CA LEU A 969 4.33 17.38 -4.08
C LEU A 969 5.69 18.06 -3.93
N LYS A 970 6.69 17.30 -3.49
CA LYS A 970 8.08 17.76 -3.41
C LYS A 970 8.98 16.89 -4.25
N PHE A 971 9.84 17.49 -5.06
CA PHE A 971 10.79 16.78 -5.90
C PHE A 971 12.00 17.65 -6.22
N ASP A 972 13.13 17.04 -6.53
CA ASP A 972 14.26 17.72 -7.13
C ASP A 972 14.23 17.53 -8.65
N PHE A 973 14.51 18.60 -9.39
CA PHE A 973 14.62 18.60 -10.84
C PHE A 973 15.97 19.18 -11.27
N GLN A 974 16.58 18.59 -12.30
CA GLN A 974 17.63 19.25 -13.07
C GLN A 974 17.52 18.96 -14.57
N SER A 975 18.03 19.90 -15.37
CA SER A 975 18.12 19.77 -16.82
C SER A 975 19.34 20.53 -17.34
N GLN A 976 20.13 19.89 -18.22
CA GLN A 976 21.24 20.53 -18.93
C GLN A 976 20.84 21.07 -20.30
N THR A 977 19.71 20.59 -20.85
CA THR A 977 19.27 20.88 -22.21
C THR A 977 17.77 21.15 -22.23
N GLU A 978 17.38 22.26 -22.87
CA GLU A 978 16.00 22.74 -22.94
C GLU A 978 15.11 21.81 -23.80
N ALA A 979 13.91 21.52 -23.31
CA ALA A 979 12.86 20.85 -24.07
C ALA A 979 11.78 21.87 -24.52
N GLU A 980 10.76 21.41 -25.24
CA GLU A 980 9.53 22.18 -25.44
C GLU A 980 8.71 22.25 -24.14
N ILE A 981 8.56 21.12 -23.45
CA ILE A 981 7.89 21.02 -22.13
C ILE A 981 8.70 20.09 -21.21
N GLN A 982 9.01 20.54 -19.99
CA GLN A 982 9.57 19.72 -18.92
C GLN A 982 8.73 19.93 -17.65
N GLY A 983 8.21 18.85 -17.07
CA GLY A 983 7.25 18.96 -15.99
C GLY A 983 6.96 17.65 -15.28
N ILE A 984 6.22 17.75 -14.18
CA ILE A 984 5.71 16.63 -13.40
C ILE A 984 4.25 16.88 -13.06
N GLY A 985 3.41 15.87 -13.11
CA GLY A 985 1.97 16.04 -12.97
C GLY A 985 1.26 14.79 -12.51
N PHE A 986 -0.06 14.82 -12.61
CA PHE A 986 -0.92 13.71 -12.22
C PHE A 986 -1.94 13.40 -13.29
N ASP A 987 -2.27 12.13 -13.43
CA ASP A 987 -3.31 11.69 -14.35
C ASP A 987 -4.00 10.43 -13.84
N ASN A 988 -5.23 10.20 -14.29
CA ASN A 988 -6.04 9.03 -14.03
C ASN A 988 -6.09 8.06 -15.19
N ASP A 989 -5.70 8.48 -16.39
CA ASP A 989 -5.64 7.62 -17.56
C ASP A 989 -4.24 7.62 -18.20
N ASP A 990 -4.10 6.92 -19.35
CA ASP A 990 -2.83 6.78 -20.07
C ASP A 990 -2.83 7.57 -21.39
N ILE A 991 -3.53 8.71 -21.42
CA ILE A 991 -3.81 9.46 -22.63
C ILE A 991 -3.47 10.94 -22.42
N ILE A 992 -2.48 11.44 -23.17
CA ILE A 992 -2.19 12.89 -23.17
C ILE A 992 -3.33 13.64 -23.87
N SER A 993 -4.09 14.41 -23.09
CA SER A 993 -5.29 15.15 -23.45
C SER A 993 -5.13 16.65 -23.15
N GLY A 994 -6.08 17.46 -23.63
CA GLY A 994 -6.10 18.90 -23.30
C GLY A 994 -6.48 19.19 -21.84
N ASN A 995 -6.95 18.21 -21.07
CA ASN A 995 -7.24 18.41 -19.65
C ASN A 995 -5.96 18.33 -18.79
N ASP A 996 -4.97 17.57 -19.23
CA ASP A 996 -3.77 17.27 -18.45
C ASP A 996 -2.83 18.48 -18.36
N GLU A 997 -3.01 19.48 -19.23
CA GLU A 997 -2.36 20.80 -19.09
C GLU A 997 -2.72 21.47 -17.75
N ASN A 998 -3.85 21.11 -17.15
CA ASN A 998 -4.26 21.61 -15.84
C ASN A 998 -3.77 20.73 -14.67
N HIS A 999 -3.12 19.60 -14.94
CA HIS A 999 -2.60 18.67 -13.92
C HIS A 999 -1.08 18.45 -14.01
N LEU A 1000 -0.41 19.01 -15.02
CA LEU A 1000 1.04 19.02 -15.17
C LEU A 1000 1.63 20.35 -14.67
N PHE A 1001 2.57 20.28 -13.74
CA PHE A 1001 3.35 21.44 -13.29
C PHE A 1001 4.60 21.58 -14.16
N GLN A 1002 4.64 22.65 -14.96
CA GLN A 1002 5.74 22.93 -15.87
C GLN A 1002 6.88 23.61 -15.11
N VAL A 1003 8.08 23.03 -15.17
CA VAL A 1003 9.29 23.53 -14.47
C VAL A 1003 10.33 24.13 -15.41
N ALA A 1004 10.31 23.77 -16.69
CA ALA A 1004 11.13 24.36 -17.74
C ALA A 1004 10.51 24.06 -19.12
N GLY A 1005 10.89 24.82 -20.16
CA GLY A 1005 10.43 24.57 -21.53
C GLY A 1005 10.36 25.85 -22.36
N THR A 1006 10.10 25.69 -23.66
CA THR A 1006 9.93 26.82 -24.60
C THR A 1006 8.50 27.03 -25.07
N GLN A 1007 7.59 26.10 -24.74
CA GLN A 1007 6.17 26.19 -25.04
C GLN A 1007 5.38 26.37 -23.74
N ASP A 1008 4.27 27.11 -23.79
CA ASP A 1008 3.40 27.35 -22.64
C ASP A 1008 2.36 26.22 -22.56
N TRP A 1009 2.65 25.17 -21.79
CA TRP A 1009 1.75 24.00 -21.63
C TRP A 1009 1.95 23.32 -20.26
N GLY A 1010 0.93 23.43 -19.41
CA GLY A 1010 1.01 23.06 -17.99
C GLY A 1010 0.63 24.23 -17.07
N ILE A 1011 0.52 23.96 -15.77
CA ILE A 1011 0.51 24.96 -14.71
C ILE A 1011 1.92 25.53 -14.60
N GLU A 1012 2.09 26.78 -15.02
CA GLU A 1012 3.35 27.51 -14.92
C GLU A 1012 3.63 27.86 -13.45
N LEU A 1013 4.78 27.40 -12.95
CA LEU A 1013 5.32 27.87 -11.67
C LEU A 1013 6.06 29.19 -11.90
N GLU A 1014 6.13 30.07 -10.89
CA GLU A 1014 6.85 31.36 -11.05
C GLU A 1014 8.29 31.11 -11.56
N ASP A 1015 8.49 31.42 -12.84
CA ASP A 1015 9.52 30.94 -13.76
C ASP A 1015 10.97 31.10 -13.24
N ASP A 1016 11.54 30.05 -12.66
CA ASP A 1016 12.77 30.16 -11.87
C ASP A 1016 13.80 29.03 -12.06
N TYR A 1017 13.57 28.03 -12.92
CA TYR A 1017 14.63 27.09 -13.29
C TYR A 1017 15.58 27.70 -14.33
N THR A 1018 16.89 27.67 -14.07
CA THR A 1018 17.90 28.05 -15.06
C THR A 1018 18.62 26.80 -15.56
N LEU A 1019 18.60 26.54 -16.88
CA LEU A 1019 19.27 25.38 -17.47
C LEU A 1019 20.75 25.30 -17.08
N GLY A 1020 21.18 24.11 -16.67
CA GLY A 1020 22.56 23.86 -16.21
C GLY A 1020 22.90 24.46 -14.84
N SER A 1021 21.92 24.99 -14.09
CA SER A 1021 22.12 25.46 -12.71
C SER A 1021 22.29 24.32 -11.70
N GLY A 1022 22.06 23.07 -12.13
CA GLY A 1022 22.09 21.86 -11.30
C GLY A 1022 20.72 21.55 -10.69
N TRP A 1023 20.72 20.76 -9.62
CA TRP A 1023 19.51 20.36 -8.91
C TRP A 1023 18.80 21.53 -8.24
N LYS A 1024 17.49 21.54 -8.41
CA LYS A 1024 16.59 22.46 -7.75
C LYS A 1024 15.40 21.71 -7.15
N THR A 1025 15.09 22.01 -5.90
CA THR A 1025 13.93 21.44 -5.20
C THR A 1025 12.70 22.29 -5.47
N TYR A 1026 11.63 21.63 -5.87
CA TYR A 1026 10.28 22.15 -5.96
C TYR A 1026 9.47 21.57 -4.80
N GLU A 1027 8.67 22.41 -4.17
CA GLU A 1027 7.69 22.04 -3.16
C GLU A 1027 6.40 22.76 -3.50
N ILE A 1028 5.46 22.01 -4.07
CA ILE A 1028 4.24 22.52 -4.68
C ILE A 1028 3.08 22.03 -3.84
N LYS A 1029 2.27 22.94 -3.31
CA LYS A 1029 1.04 22.56 -2.63
C LYS A 1029 -0.03 22.22 -3.67
N VAL A 1030 0.09 21.03 -4.23
CA VAL A 1030 -0.73 20.56 -5.35
C VAL A 1030 -2.22 20.60 -5.02
N GLY A 1031 -2.60 20.44 -3.75
CA GLY A 1031 -3.96 20.63 -3.24
C GLY A 1031 -4.59 22.00 -3.48
N GLU A 1032 -3.80 23.04 -3.77
CA GLU A 1032 -4.33 24.37 -4.15
C GLU A 1032 -4.67 24.48 -5.64
N HIS A 1033 -4.22 23.52 -6.45
CA HIS A 1033 -4.37 23.50 -7.90
C HIS A 1033 -5.26 22.36 -8.39
N ILE A 1034 -5.12 21.18 -7.79
CA ILE A 1034 -5.81 19.94 -8.17
C ILE A 1034 -6.23 19.18 -6.90
N SER A 1035 -7.32 18.42 -6.97
CA SER A 1035 -7.84 17.63 -5.83
C SER A 1035 -8.57 16.38 -6.33
N GLY A 1036 -8.56 15.31 -5.55
CA GLY A 1036 -9.20 14.03 -5.89
C GLY A 1036 -8.20 12.89 -6.05
N GLU A 1037 -8.69 11.70 -6.39
CA GLU A 1037 -7.85 10.51 -6.57
C GLU A 1037 -7.09 10.55 -7.90
N PHE A 1038 -5.79 10.26 -7.86
CA PHE A 1038 -4.92 10.15 -9.03
C PHE A 1038 -4.23 8.79 -9.09
N ASN A 1039 -4.35 8.11 -10.23
CA ASN A 1039 -3.74 6.79 -10.46
C ASN A 1039 -2.24 6.90 -10.76
N TYR A 1040 -1.81 7.97 -11.45
CA TYR A 1040 -0.47 8.11 -11.97
C TYR A 1040 0.17 9.45 -11.61
N LEU A 1041 1.47 9.41 -11.36
CA LEU A 1041 2.36 10.57 -11.38
C LEU A 1041 3.08 10.59 -12.74
N THR A 1042 2.88 11.66 -13.52
CA THR A 1042 3.39 11.81 -14.88
C THR A 1042 4.66 12.66 -14.91
N LEU A 1043 5.59 12.33 -15.80
CA LEU A 1043 6.88 13.00 -15.99
C LEU A 1043 7.03 13.36 -17.47
N ALA A 1044 7.24 14.64 -17.77
CA ALA A 1044 7.29 15.17 -19.12
C ALA A 1044 8.72 15.60 -19.50
N ASN A 1045 9.16 15.18 -20.68
CA ASN A 1045 10.30 15.74 -21.41
C ASN A 1045 9.95 15.77 -22.90
N ASP A 1046 9.07 16.70 -23.26
CA ASP A 1046 8.54 16.87 -24.60
C ASP A 1046 9.49 17.71 -25.46
N HIS A 1047 9.90 17.17 -26.59
CA HIS A 1047 10.85 17.79 -27.50
C HIS A 1047 10.71 17.18 -28.89
N ASP A 1048 9.60 17.43 -29.57
CA ASP A 1048 9.17 16.74 -30.80
C ASP A 1048 9.88 17.21 -32.08
N ILE A 1049 11.07 17.83 -31.94
CA ILE A 1049 11.95 18.27 -33.02
C ILE A 1049 12.77 17.12 -33.65
N SER A 1050 13.27 17.34 -34.88
CA SER A 1050 13.96 16.30 -35.68
C SER A 1050 15.25 15.68 -35.11
N ASN A 1051 15.80 16.22 -34.02
CA ASN A 1051 16.97 15.70 -33.29
C ASN A 1051 16.80 16.04 -31.79
N SER A 1052 15.94 15.32 -31.09
CA SER A 1052 15.65 15.60 -29.69
C SER A 1052 16.82 15.20 -28.78
N THR A 1053 17.39 16.19 -28.08
CA THR A 1053 18.51 15.99 -27.13
C THR A 1053 18.20 16.59 -25.74
N ALA A 1054 16.96 16.97 -25.50
CA ALA A 1054 16.51 17.48 -24.21
C ALA A 1054 16.64 16.40 -23.13
N GLN A 1055 16.91 16.81 -21.90
CA GLN A 1055 17.10 15.91 -20.77
C GLN A 1055 16.38 16.48 -19.55
N SER A 1056 15.55 15.66 -18.91
CA SER A 1056 14.94 15.93 -17.61
C SER A 1056 15.45 14.90 -16.60
N GLN A 1057 15.88 15.34 -15.43
CA GLN A 1057 16.24 14.46 -14.32
C GLN A 1057 15.42 14.81 -13.09
N PHE A 1058 14.83 13.79 -12.46
CA PHE A 1058 13.99 13.91 -11.27
C PHE A 1058 14.52 13.01 -10.16
N ARG A 1059 14.51 13.47 -8.91
CA ARG A 1059 14.80 12.65 -7.72
C ARG A 1059 14.06 13.20 -6.50
N ASN A 1060 14.10 12.47 -5.38
CA ASN A 1060 13.46 12.90 -4.12
C ASN A 1060 11.98 13.30 -4.29
N ILE A 1061 11.28 12.70 -5.27
CA ILE A 1061 9.84 12.88 -5.48
C ILE A 1061 9.13 12.33 -4.26
N SER A 1062 8.27 13.11 -3.62
CA SER A 1062 7.48 12.77 -2.41
C SER A 1062 6.12 13.46 -2.43
N LEU A 1063 5.11 12.79 -1.89
CA LEU A 1063 3.77 13.30 -1.64
C LEU A 1063 3.53 13.26 -0.13
N PHE A 1064 3.02 14.33 0.46
CA PHE A 1064 2.69 14.33 1.88
C PHE A 1064 1.62 15.36 2.20
N GLU A 1065 0.93 15.16 3.31
CA GLU A 1065 -0.05 16.11 3.83
C GLU A 1065 0.63 17.11 4.78
N MET A 1066 0.33 18.40 4.61
CA MET A 1066 0.76 19.47 5.53
C MET A 1066 -0.19 19.71 6.70
#